data_AF-A0AAI9X0P4-F1
#
_entry.id   AF-A0AAI9X0P4-F1
#
_cell.length_a   1.000
_cell.length_b   1.000
_cell.length_c   1.000
_cell.angle_alpha   90.00
_cell.angle_beta   90.00
_cell.angle_gamma   90.00
#
_symmetry.space_group_name_H-M   'P 1'
#
loop_
_entity.id
_entity.type
_entity.pdbx_description
1 polymer ?
#
loop_
_entity_poly.entity_id
_entity_poly.type
_entity_poly.pdbx_seq_one_letter_code
_entity_poly.pdbx_strand_id
1 'polypeptide(L)'
;MVSSFQGKDGNAYLSKQDAINTYHDYQKVYQLGNISNNETNIEFQNKYEAVQYLENIVLKNLEKKFQTDRYEMAGSFFTKDQILSWLESTTDIQYNYNSYRWSKLSHPNLQEMQLTQHDEKNYIKRYSPPKDTYWLNLDARGLSGNFSGPLYIETNVSFNTLIDRLKNNWQKISSNTINALMTPLVLFSTFINVQLNSQKPNDDNSWNIKRDFFAATENGEEKFKKGFILANNDKYNEETNSFYFDEIEENLIKVSGMSRWEKTLAFLQNVHNYTLRVNHSGNEENTLAFTNLLRTMLKNVIKANTMMFEDCLDDIFQNQNNTVSNQELTFTDIIHMFINPSKFIYQSPSKVNKLTNVINKIQTIGDTIFDAYGKIKKIHRLGQAITEGEIKLVLSSYETFFQHGQKYYEIDGKKLSAHEAFQKVAEVLRGNLAINNDGSKIDMKTSFQPVSKIAKFAGKIAAGLQIAKAMWDIGNAVSPFKFNTYENDLGNGQKLYYQTTEFEIPILNIQLARTDPSQVVNLTPIKLFSNGSIISGDVEDESKQLFTMLGSLIVGKDKARQYLKEYILTNPTKFVATRSYYITVMSNQEIREIVADKNNPTDALKKLRLFVNDIFTKYFANNINKMYFDGINSFFSNPIDARDSLKTKITNNQFIIKYKFTDLEGITKYYDNEATLLKEQNHYLENNVLIRKTILQSDLIKTIRFDKLKHQIGAQSKVYSVLFNGQERYFLTVGDAKNYVYSNSDIVLKTNKVINYYVFFGTLQFNSESDFYKWVKDNTLIVNGKGEVIQNGN
;
A
#
# COMPACT_ATOMS: atom_id res chain seq x y z
N MET A 1 7.23 -10.00 -20.86
CA MET A 1 6.03 -9.95 -19.97
C MET A 1 4.75 -9.82 -20.77
N VAL A 2 3.60 -10.20 -20.20
CA VAL A 2 2.29 -10.09 -20.86
C VAL A 2 1.25 -9.53 -19.91
N SER A 3 0.22 -8.88 -20.45
CA SER A 3 -0.95 -8.49 -19.65
C SER A 3 -1.86 -9.70 -19.49
N SER A 4 -2.33 -9.94 -18.28
CA SER A 4 -3.32 -10.96 -17.96
C SER A 4 -4.51 -10.33 -17.23
N PHE A 5 -5.69 -10.87 -17.46
CA PHE A 5 -6.97 -10.41 -16.96
C PHE A 5 -7.67 -11.52 -16.17
N GLN A 6 -8.35 -11.17 -15.08
CA GLN A 6 -9.07 -12.14 -14.25
C GLN A 6 -10.47 -12.40 -14.78
N GLY A 7 -10.79 -13.66 -15.09
CA GLY A 7 -12.15 -14.12 -15.37
C GLY A 7 -12.98 -14.36 -14.11
N LYS A 8 -14.30 -14.50 -14.27
CA LYS A 8 -15.28 -14.78 -13.19
C LYS A 8 -14.97 -16.06 -12.44
N ASP A 9 -14.33 -17.01 -13.13
CA ASP A 9 -13.89 -18.31 -12.63
C ASP A 9 -12.56 -18.27 -11.85
N GLY A 10 -11.96 -17.08 -11.71
CA GLY A 10 -10.67 -16.86 -11.04
C GLY A 10 -9.46 -17.22 -11.89
N ASN A 11 -9.65 -17.58 -13.17
CA ASN A 11 -8.56 -17.89 -14.07
C ASN A 11 -7.98 -16.64 -14.74
N ALA A 12 -6.77 -16.79 -15.23
CA ALA A 12 -5.98 -15.78 -15.91
C ALA A 12 -6.12 -15.93 -17.43
N TYR A 13 -6.59 -14.87 -18.06
CA TYR A 13 -6.78 -14.78 -19.51
C TYR A 13 -5.77 -13.79 -20.10
N LEU A 14 -5.21 -14.08 -21.27
CA LEU A 14 -4.39 -13.10 -22.00
C LEU A 14 -5.24 -12.12 -22.81
N SER A 15 -6.40 -12.59 -23.26
CA SER A 15 -7.37 -11.79 -23.98
C SER A 15 -8.32 -11.12 -22.98
N LYS A 16 -8.42 -9.80 -23.09
CA LYS A 16 -9.41 -9.01 -22.37
C LYS A 16 -10.84 -9.51 -22.67
N GLN A 17 -11.11 -9.83 -23.94
CA GLN A 17 -12.43 -10.27 -24.36
C GLN A 17 -12.78 -11.65 -23.78
N ASP A 18 -11.82 -12.56 -23.72
CA ASP A 18 -12.08 -13.90 -23.20
C ASP A 18 -12.36 -13.87 -21.69
N ALA A 19 -11.63 -13.02 -20.94
CA ALA A 19 -11.98 -12.76 -19.54
C ALA A 19 -13.41 -12.19 -19.40
N ILE A 20 -13.78 -11.19 -20.21
CA ILE A 20 -15.12 -10.59 -20.17
C ILE A 20 -16.21 -11.61 -20.46
N ASN A 21 -15.99 -12.49 -21.45
CA ASN A 21 -16.97 -13.52 -21.83
C ASN A 21 -17.30 -14.47 -20.67
N THR A 22 -16.37 -14.70 -19.72
CA THR A 22 -16.65 -15.51 -18.52
C THR A 22 -17.67 -14.87 -17.57
N TYR A 23 -17.92 -13.57 -17.70
CA TYR A 23 -18.88 -12.83 -16.87
C TYR A 23 -20.27 -12.68 -17.51
N HIS A 24 -20.46 -13.14 -18.76
CA HIS A 24 -21.76 -13.11 -19.42
C HIS A 24 -22.78 -13.98 -18.68
N ASP A 25 -23.65 -13.31 -17.92
CA ASP A 25 -24.70 -13.92 -17.09
C ASP A 25 -26.00 -13.14 -17.27
N TYR A 26 -26.51 -13.11 -18.51
CA TYR A 26 -27.76 -12.45 -18.86
C TYR A 26 -28.87 -13.48 -19.13
N GLN A 27 -30.11 -13.04 -18.97
CA GLN A 27 -31.29 -13.88 -19.12
C GLN A 27 -32.18 -13.35 -20.24
N LYS A 28 -32.64 -14.25 -21.11
CA LYS A 28 -33.75 -13.99 -22.02
C LYS A 28 -35.06 -14.20 -21.26
N VAL A 29 -35.94 -13.21 -21.29
CA VAL A 29 -37.24 -13.26 -20.61
C VAL A 29 -38.37 -12.84 -21.55
N TYR A 30 -39.56 -13.35 -21.29
CA TYR A 30 -40.81 -12.93 -21.93
C TYR A 30 -41.49 -11.92 -21.00
N GLN A 31 -41.45 -10.65 -21.38
CA GLN A 31 -42.04 -9.57 -20.58
C GLN A 31 -43.49 -9.34 -21.01
N LEU A 32 -44.42 -9.37 -20.07
CA LEU A 32 -45.84 -9.12 -20.28
C LEU A 32 -46.28 -7.91 -19.45
N GLY A 33 -47.47 -7.36 -19.73
CA GLY A 33 -47.98 -6.24 -18.93
C GLY A 33 -48.85 -6.71 -17.77
N ASN A 34 -48.79 -5.99 -16.65
CA ASN A 34 -49.62 -6.29 -15.50
C ASN A 34 -51.04 -5.71 -15.60
N ILE A 35 -52.03 -6.58 -15.68
CA ILE A 35 -53.45 -6.19 -15.74
C ILE A 35 -54.04 -5.67 -14.42
N SER A 36 -53.36 -5.87 -13.28
CA SER A 36 -53.83 -5.51 -11.93
C SER A 36 -53.45 -4.09 -11.50
N ASN A 37 -52.86 -3.29 -12.40
CA ASN A 37 -52.40 -1.92 -12.17
C ASN A 37 -51.45 -1.75 -10.95
N ASN A 38 -50.79 -2.82 -10.51
CA ASN A 38 -49.80 -2.76 -9.44
C ASN A 38 -48.37 -2.60 -10.01
N GLU A 39 -47.37 -2.53 -9.13
CA GLU A 39 -45.98 -2.27 -9.51
C GLU A 39 -45.18 -3.57 -9.80
N THR A 40 -45.86 -4.73 -9.79
CA THR A 40 -45.19 -6.00 -10.01
C THR A 40 -44.93 -6.21 -11.50
N ASN A 41 -43.65 -6.21 -11.89
CA ASN A 41 -43.25 -6.58 -13.24
C ASN A 41 -43.62 -8.05 -13.52
N ILE A 42 -44.26 -8.32 -14.66
CA ILE A 42 -44.66 -9.67 -15.07
C ILE A 42 -43.70 -10.16 -16.14
N GLU A 43 -42.83 -11.10 -15.74
CA GLU A 43 -41.85 -11.70 -16.65
C GLU A 43 -41.74 -13.21 -16.41
N PHE A 44 -41.43 -13.94 -17.48
CA PHE A 44 -41.28 -15.39 -17.45
C PHE A 44 -39.98 -15.81 -18.13
N GLN A 45 -39.30 -16.81 -17.56
CA GLN A 45 -38.07 -17.36 -18.15
C GLN A 45 -38.35 -18.28 -19.34
N ASN A 46 -39.55 -18.87 -19.39
CA ASN A 46 -39.99 -19.70 -20.49
C ASN A 46 -41.34 -19.25 -21.04
N LYS A 47 -41.56 -19.58 -22.31
CA LYS A 47 -42.76 -19.21 -23.05
C LYS A 47 -44.02 -19.88 -22.49
N TYR A 48 -43.92 -21.08 -21.95
CA TYR A 48 -45.07 -21.84 -21.50
C TYR A 48 -45.76 -21.17 -20.31
N GLU A 49 -44.99 -20.69 -19.34
CA GLU A 49 -45.52 -19.93 -18.20
C GLU A 49 -46.16 -18.60 -18.65
N ALA A 50 -45.55 -17.91 -19.63
CA ALA A 50 -46.13 -16.72 -20.23
C ALA A 50 -47.51 -17.00 -20.86
N VAL A 51 -47.64 -18.10 -21.61
CA VAL A 51 -48.94 -18.53 -22.19
C VAL A 51 -49.93 -18.86 -21.08
N GLN A 52 -49.52 -19.59 -20.04
CA GLN A 52 -50.40 -19.91 -18.91
C GLN A 52 -50.92 -18.66 -18.21
N TYR A 53 -50.09 -17.63 -18.03
CA TYR A 53 -50.54 -16.35 -17.48
C TYR A 53 -51.57 -15.68 -18.39
N LEU A 54 -51.30 -15.62 -19.69
CA LEU A 54 -52.22 -15.01 -20.66
C LEU A 54 -53.58 -15.74 -20.69
N GLU A 55 -53.59 -17.08 -20.69
CA GLU A 55 -54.82 -17.87 -20.74
C GLU A 55 -55.57 -17.93 -19.41
N ASN A 56 -54.86 -18.08 -18.30
CA ASN A 56 -55.52 -18.29 -16.99
C ASN A 56 -55.84 -17.00 -16.26
N ILE A 57 -55.11 -15.91 -16.53
CA ILE A 57 -55.25 -14.64 -15.84
C ILE A 57 -55.80 -13.58 -16.78
N VAL A 58 -55.13 -13.30 -17.91
CA VAL A 58 -55.54 -12.19 -18.79
C VAL A 58 -56.86 -12.47 -19.49
N LEU A 59 -57.01 -13.63 -20.13
CA LEU A 59 -58.24 -14.02 -20.81
C LEU A 59 -59.45 -14.01 -19.88
N LYS A 60 -59.32 -14.55 -18.66
CA LYS A 60 -60.39 -14.54 -17.66
C LYS A 60 -60.77 -13.11 -17.23
N ASN A 61 -59.82 -12.20 -17.17
CA ASN A 61 -60.10 -10.80 -16.83
C ASN A 61 -60.80 -10.07 -17.98
N LEU A 62 -60.44 -10.35 -19.23
CA LEU A 62 -61.15 -9.85 -20.41
C LEU A 62 -62.58 -10.39 -20.48
N GLU A 63 -62.81 -11.66 -20.14
CA GLU A 63 -64.14 -12.28 -20.06
C GLU A 63 -65.02 -11.61 -18.98
N LYS A 64 -64.41 -11.21 -17.87
CA LYS A 64 -65.04 -10.42 -16.80
C LYS A 64 -65.12 -8.92 -17.11
N LYS A 65 -64.68 -8.49 -18.29
CA LYS A 65 -64.67 -7.09 -18.75
C LYS A 65 -63.89 -6.12 -17.84
N PHE A 66 -62.79 -6.58 -17.23
CA PHE A 66 -61.88 -5.69 -16.52
C PHE A 66 -61.05 -4.84 -17.49
N GLN A 67 -60.81 -3.58 -17.11
CA GLN A 67 -59.98 -2.63 -17.85
C GLN A 67 -58.70 -2.34 -17.07
N THR A 68 -57.62 -2.11 -17.81
CA THR A 68 -56.27 -1.81 -17.31
C THR A 68 -55.95 -0.34 -17.59
N ASP A 69 -55.18 0.28 -16.69
CA ASP A 69 -54.73 1.66 -16.86
C ASP A 69 -53.67 1.71 -17.97
N ARG A 70 -53.95 2.52 -19.00
CA ARG A 70 -53.09 2.76 -20.15
C ARG A 70 -52.36 4.09 -19.98
N TYR A 71 -51.05 4.03 -20.13
CA TYR A 71 -50.15 5.18 -20.13
C TYR A 71 -49.52 5.35 -21.51
N GLU A 72 -49.25 6.59 -21.91
CA GLU A 72 -48.64 6.91 -23.20
C GLU A 72 -47.18 7.35 -23.03
N MET A 73 -46.30 6.79 -23.85
CA MET A 73 -44.88 7.13 -23.90
C MET A 73 -44.41 7.10 -25.35
N ALA A 74 -43.92 8.24 -25.87
CA ALA A 74 -43.38 8.37 -27.23
C ALA A 74 -44.29 7.77 -28.34
N GLY A 75 -45.61 7.99 -28.23
CA GLY A 75 -46.60 7.47 -29.19
C GLY A 75 -46.91 5.98 -29.08
N SER A 76 -46.42 5.30 -28.03
CA SER A 76 -46.72 3.90 -27.70
C SER A 76 -47.45 3.80 -26.35
N PHE A 77 -48.14 2.68 -26.12
CA PHE A 77 -48.95 2.48 -24.91
C PHE A 77 -48.38 1.38 -24.01
N PHE A 78 -48.36 1.65 -22.70
CA PHE A 78 -47.74 0.78 -21.70
C PHE A 78 -48.59 0.68 -20.43
N THR A 79 -48.39 -0.39 -19.66
CA THR A 79 -48.90 -0.52 -18.29
C THR A 79 -47.95 0.15 -17.28
N LYS A 80 -48.43 0.38 -16.04
CA LYS A 80 -47.64 1.05 -14.98
C LYS A 80 -46.32 0.31 -14.70
N ASP A 81 -46.36 -1.01 -14.55
CA ASP A 81 -45.19 -1.85 -14.28
C ASP A 81 -44.16 -1.80 -15.41
N GLN A 82 -44.60 -1.70 -16.67
CA GLN A 82 -43.71 -1.57 -17.82
C GLN A 82 -42.97 -0.22 -17.82
N ILE A 83 -43.67 0.88 -17.51
CA ILE A 83 -43.03 2.21 -17.39
C ILE A 83 -42.07 2.24 -16.22
N LEU A 84 -42.45 1.73 -15.04
CA LEU A 84 -41.57 1.68 -13.88
C LEU A 84 -40.32 0.84 -14.15
N SER A 85 -40.46 -0.33 -14.79
CA SER A 85 -39.32 -1.18 -15.17
C SER A 85 -38.40 -0.49 -16.18
N TRP A 86 -38.97 0.27 -17.12
CA TRP A 86 -38.20 1.09 -18.07
C TRP A 86 -37.44 2.21 -17.35
N LEU A 87 -38.11 2.95 -16.45
CA LEU A 87 -37.49 4.01 -15.64
C LEU A 87 -36.36 3.44 -14.76
N GLU A 88 -36.56 2.30 -14.09
CA GLU A 88 -35.51 1.63 -13.32
C GLU A 88 -34.32 1.23 -14.20
N SER A 89 -34.58 0.66 -15.38
CA SER A 89 -33.53 0.20 -16.30
C SER A 89 -32.70 1.33 -16.88
N THR A 90 -33.35 2.45 -17.20
CA THR A 90 -32.74 3.60 -17.87
C THR A 90 -32.21 4.66 -16.90
N THR A 91 -32.53 4.53 -15.61
CA THR A 91 -31.87 5.33 -14.58
C THR A 91 -30.42 4.89 -14.43
N ASP A 92 -29.55 5.89 -14.41
CA ASP A 92 -28.12 5.72 -14.25
C ASP A 92 -27.65 6.29 -12.90
N ILE A 93 -26.57 5.73 -12.37
CA ILE A 93 -25.89 6.25 -11.18
C ILE A 93 -24.64 6.97 -11.64
N GLN A 94 -24.66 8.30 -11.53
CA GLN A 94 -23.53 9.14 -11.85
C GLN A 94 -22.74 9.50 -10.59
N TYR A 95 -21.42 9.49 -10.74
CA TYR A 95 -20.46 9.96 -9.75
C TYR A 95 -19.91 11.30 -10.22
N ASN A 96 -19.80 12.26 -9.30
CA ASN A 96 -19.28 13.60 -9.59
C ASN A 96 -17.98 13.83 -8.83
N TYR A 97 -16.87 13.91 -9.56
CA TYR A 97 -15.55 14.23 -9.02
C TYR A 97 -15.05 15.51 -9.69
N ASN A 98 -14.92 16.60 -8.93
CA ASN A 98 -14.39 17.87 -9.46
C ASN A 98 -15.09 18.32 -10.76
N SER A 99 -16.43 18.24 -10.80
CA SER A 99 -17.27 18.51 -11.98
C SER A 99 -17.16 17.50 -13.13
N TYR A 100 -16.25 16.53 -13.05
CA TYR A 100 -16.21 15.39 -13.95
C TYR A 100 -17.26 14.37 -13.53
N ARG A 101 -18.20 14.08 -14.43
CA ARG A 101 -19.26 13.10 -14.20
C ARG A 101 -18.99 11.85 -15.01
N TRP A 102 -19.12 10.70 -14.37
CA TRP A 102 -19.09 9.43 -15.05
C TRP A 102 -20.10 8.47 -14.45
N SER A 103 -20.50 7.51 -15.27
CA SER A 103 -21.24 6.34 -14.84
C SER A 103 -20.39 5.09 -15.08
N LYS A 104 -20.72 4.04 -14.33
CA LYS A 104 -20.22 2.68 -14.53
C LYS A 104 -20.62 2.08 -15.88
N LEU A 105 -21.64 2.61 -16.55
CA LEU A 105 -22.18 2.11 -17.82
C LEU A 105 -21.50 2.72 -19.07
N SER A 106 -20.81 3.85 -18.91
CA SER A 106 -20.15 4.58 -20.00
C SER A 106 -18.63 4.56 -19.82
N HIS A 107 -17.85 4.44 -20.90
CA HIS A 107 -16.39 4.59 -20.82
C HIS A 107 -16.03 6.01 -20.38
N PRO A 108 -15.39 6.19 -19.21
CA PRO A 108 -14.96 7.50 -18.77
C PRO A 108 -13.81 7.99 -19.65
N ASN A 109 -13.93 9.21 -20.19
CA ASN A 109 -12.80 9.89 -20.81
C ASN A 109 -11.80 10.40 -19.75
N LEU A 110 -10.77 9.61 -19.46
CA LEU A 110 -9.70 9.93 -18.53
C LEU A 110 -8.95 11.25 -18.85
N GLN A 111 -8.96 11.69 -20.11
CA GLN A 111 -8.29 12.92 -20.53
C GLN A 111 -9.02 14.16 -20.01
N GLU A 112 -10.35 14.10 -19.94
CA GLU A 112 -11.22 15.18 -19.44
C GLU A 112 -11.26 15.25 -17.91
N MET A 113 -10.98 14.13 -17.24
CA MET A 113 -10.93 14.08 -15.78
C MET A 113 -9.73 14.89 -15.25
N GLN A 114 -10.00 15.93 -14.46
CA GLN A 114 -8.97 16.74 -13.80
C GLN A 114 -8.85 16.36 -12.33
N LEU A 115 -7.68 15.88 -11.92
CA LEU A 115 -7.37 15.61 -10.52
C LEU A 115 -7.40 16.93 -9.73
N THR A 116 -7.90 16.89 -8.50
CA THR A 116 -7.79 18.05 -7.61
C THR A 116 -6.33 18.23 -7.19
N GLN A 117 -5.90 19.47 -6.94
CA GLN A 117 -4.56 19.73 -6.39
C GLN A 117 -4.34 19.01 -5.05
N HIS A 118 -5.40 18.87 -4.26
CA HIS A 118 -5.40 18.16 -3.00
C HIS A 118 -5.07 16.67 -3.20
N ASP A 119 -5.73 15.99 -4.13
CA ASP A 119 -5.49 14.57 -4.41
C ASP A 119 -4.12 14.35 -5.07
N GLU A 120 -3.69 15.20 -5.99
CA GLU A 120 -2.32 15.08 -6.53
C GLU A 120 -1.26 15.18 -5.43
N LYS A 121 -1.37 16.17 -4.55
CA LYS A 121 -0.40 16.39 -3.46
C LYS A 121 -0.38 15.23 -2.47
N ASN A 122 -1.56 14.68 -2.14
CA ASN A 122 -1.68 13.69 -1.08
C ASN A 122 -1.34 12.27 -1.53
N TYR A 123 -1.60 11.96 -2.80
CA TYR A 123 -1.50 10.60 -3.33
C TYR A 123 -0.27 10.38 -4.21
N ILE A 124 0.25 11.41 -4.87
CA ILE A 124 1.38 11.29 -5.79
C ILE A 124 2.60 11.91 -5.13
N LYS A 125 3.43 11.08 -4.50
CA LYS A 125 4.66 11.53 -3.84
C LYS A 125 5.87 11.05 -4.62
N ARG A 126 6.86 11.92 -4.84
CA ARG A 126 8.13 11.53 -5.47
C ARG A 126 8.81 10.47 -4.59
N TYR A 127 9.12 9.32 -5.17
CA TYR A 127 9.85 8.27 -4.48
C TYR A 127 11.30 8.71 -4.31
N SER A 128 11.79 8.67 -3.08
CA SER A 128 13.21 8.82 -2.79
C SER A 128 13.77 7.43 -2.49
N PRO A 129 14.70 6.90 -3.31
CA PRO A 129 15.26 5.58 -3.08
C PRO A 129 15.96 5.54 -1.71
N PRO A 130 15.82 4.44 -0.93
CA PRO A 130 16.54 4.29 0.31
C PRO A 130 18.05 4.29 0.04
N LYS A 131 18.79 5.08 0.83
CA LYS A 131 20.24 5.23 0.72
C LYS A 131 20.95 4.10 1.45
N ASP A 132 22.24 3.89 1.19
CA ASP A 132 23.02 2.97 2.02
C ASP A 132 23.06 3.48 3.46
N THR A 133 23.02 2.53 4.40
CA THR A 133 22.87 2.82 5.83
C THR A 133 24.09 2.37 6.61
N TYR A 134 24.57 3.24 7.49
CA TYR A 134 25.75 3.02 8.30
C TYR A 134 25.48 3.36 9.76
N TRP A 135 26.06 2.58 10.67
CA TRP A 135 26.12 2.92 12.10
C TRP A 135 27.52 3.42 12.45
N LEU A 136 27.62 4.54 13.15
CA LEU A 136 28.89 5.06 13.63
C LEU A 136 29.13 4.60 15.06
N ASN A 137 30.16 3.77 15.25
CA ASN A 137 30.67 3.49 16.58
C ASN A 137 31.57 4.64 17.03
N LEU A 138 31.23 5.21 18.19
CA LEU A 138 31.98 6.27 18.85
C LEU A 138 32.87 5.67 19.94
N ASP A 139 34.19 5.78 19.77
CA ASP A 139 35.19 5.52 20.82
C ASP A 139 35.81 6.85 21.26
N ALA A 140 35.39 7.36 22.42
CA ALA A 140 35.84 8.64 22.96
C ALA A 140 37.05 8.41 23.88
N ARG A 141 38.25 8.74 23.41
CA ARG A 141 39.48 8.63 24.21
C ARG A 141 39.74 9.95 24.95
N GLY A 142 39.44 9.97 26.25
CA GLY A 142 39.77 11.10 27.14
C GLY A 142 38.82 12.29 27.00
N LEU A 143 37.93 12.46 27.98
CA LEU A 143 36.87 13.47 27.96
C LEU A 143 37.40 14.87 28.27
N SER A 144 37.47 15.73 27.25
CA SER A 144 37.50 17.19 27.41
C SER A 144 36.41 17.92 26.61
N GLY A 145 35.60 17.21 25.82
CA GLY A 145 34.51 17.76 25.00
C GLY A 145 33.33 16.80 24.82
N ASN A 146 32.21 17.33 24.33
CA ASN A 146 30.94 16.63 24.12
C ASN A 146 30.69 16.41 22.61
N PHE A 147 30.48 15.15 22.22
CA PHE A 147 30.03 14.80 20.87
C PHE A 147 28.51 14.76 20.80
N SER A 148 27.93 15.27 19.71
CA SER A 148 26.49 15.20 19.45
C SER A 148 26.20 15.09 17.96
N GLY A 149 25.10 14.44 17.57
CA GLY A 149 24.76 14.19 16.17
C GLY A 149 24.27 12.76 15.96
N PRO A 150 23.78 12.44 14.76
CA PRO A 150 23.21 11.14 14.49
C PRO A 150 24.29 10.07 14.34
N LEU A 151 24.15 8.97 15.07
CA LEU A 151 25.01 7.79 14.90
C LEU A 151 24.59 6.93 13.69
N TYR A 152 23.37 7.11 13.20
CA TYR A 152 22.88 6.44 12.00
C TYR A 152 22.98 7.36 10.78
N ILE A 153 23.74 6.93 9.78
CA ILE A 153 24.02 7.68 8.57
C ILE A 153 23.38 7.02 7.36
N GLU A 154 22.60 7.81 6.61
CA GLU A 154 21.98 7.46 5.33
C GLU A 154 22.69 8.20 4.20
N THR A 155 23.45 7.51 3.35
CA THR A 155 24.18 8.18 2.27
C THR A 155 24.32 7.32 1.02
N ASN A 156 24.39 7.98 -0.14
CA ASN A 156 24.73 7.34 -1.42
C ASN A 156 26.25 7.32 -1.65
N VAL A 157 27.01 7.89 -0.72
CA VAL A 157 28.46 8.00 -0.78
C VAL A 157 29.09 6.66 -0.43
N SER A 158 30.16 6.29 -1.14
CA SER A 158 30.87 5.03 -0.89
C SER A 158 31.40 4.96 0.55
N PHE A 159 31.57 3.74 1.07
CA PHE A 159 32.09 3.51 2.42
C PHE A 159 33.43 4.21 2.67
N ASN A 160 34.35 4.15 1.71
CA ASN A 160 35.67 4.79 1.82
C ASN A 160 35.56 6.31 1.85
N THR A 161 34.69 6.89 1.03
CA THR A 161 34.45 8.33 1.02
C THR A 161 33.74 8.80 2.29
N LEU A 162 32.88 7.97 2.89
CA LEU A 162 32.28 8.26 4.19
C LEU A 162 33.35 8.29 5.30
N ILE A 163 34.26 7.30 5.32
CA ILE A 163 35.40 7.28 6.26
C ILE A 163 36.25 8.54 6.12
N ASP A 164 36.57 8.93 4.89
CA ASP A 164 37.37 10.12 4.61
C ASP A 164 36.69 11.39 5.15
N ARG A 165 35.37 11.56 4.90
CA ARG A 165 34.60 12.68 5.46
C ARG A 165 34.62 12.71 6.98
N LEU A 166 34.43 11.57 7.65
CA LEU A 166 34.42 11.48 9.10
C LEU A 166 35.77 11.88 9.73
N LYS A 167 36.88 11.64 9.03
CA LYS A 167 38.23 11.98 9.49
C LYS A 167 38.60 13.44 9.19
N ASN A 168 38.31 13.90 7.98
CA ASN A 168 38.96 15.11 7.43
C ASN A 168 38.04 16.32 7.29
N ASN A 169 36.71 16.16 7.46
CA ASN A 169 35.74 17.22 7.15
C ASN A 169 35.22 17.99 8.39
N TRP A 170 35.98 17.99 9.49
CA TRP A 170 35.64 18.75 10.69
C TRP A 170 36.00 20.24 10.51
N GLN A 171 35.02 21.11 10.61
CA GLN A 171 35.18 22.56 10.47
C GLN A 171 34.67 23.28 11.72
N LYS A 172 35.42 24.27 12.21
CA LYS A 172 34.95 25.13 13.30
C LYS A 172 33.87 26.06 12.76
N ILE A 173 32.63 25.93 13.24
CA ILE A 173 31.46 26.63 12.66
C ILE A 173 30.96 27.82 13.48
N SER A 174 31.13 27.84 14.81
CA SER A 174 30.68 28.99 15.62
C SER A 174 31.18 28.94 17.07
N SER A 175 31.04 30.10 17.74
CA SER A 175 30.69 30.18 19.16
C SER A 175 29.24 30.70 19.28
N ASN A 176 28.28 29.76 19.29
CA ASN A 176 26.81 29.87 19.25
C ASN A 176 26.25 30.57 17.99
N THR A 177 25.11 30.20 17.38
CA THR A 177 23.88 29.50 17.81
C THR A 177 23.52 28.23 17.01
N ILE A 178 22.86 27.27 17.68
CA ILE A 178 22.05 26.18 17.08
C ILE A 178 20.56 26.58 17.19
N ASN A 179 19.75 26.22 16.20
CA ASN A 179 18.33 26.59 16.12
C ASN A 179 17.49 25.99 17.28
N ALA A 180 17.10 26.82 18.23
CA ALA A 180 16.33 26.46 19.43
C ALA A 180 14.94 25.86 19.16
N LEU A 181 14.39 26.05 17.95
CA LEU A 181 13.03 25.64 17.60
C LEU A 181 12.84 24.11 17.66
N MET A 182 13.89 23.33 17.37
CA MET A 182 13.81 21.86 17.27
C MET A 182 14.49 21.13 18.44
N THR A 183 15.10 21.87 19.37
CA THR A 183 15.69 21.34 20.60
C THR A 183 14.73 20.43 21.39
N PRO A 184 13.42 20.75 21.49
CA PRO A 184 12.47 19.87 22.18
C PRO A 184 12.34 18.50 21.53
N LEU A 185 12.44 18.38 20.21
CA LEU A 185 12.38 17.07 19.56
C LEU A 185 13.61 16.21 19.85
N VAL A 186 14.79 16.82 19.90
CA VAL A 186 16.03 16.14 20.31
C VAL A 186 15.93 15.71 21.77
N LEU A 187 15.37 16.55 22.64
CA LEU A 187 15.08 16.24 24.04
C LEU A 187 14.18 15.00 24.15
N PHE A 188 13.02 15.05 23.51
CA PHE A 188 12.04 13.96 23.47
C PHE A 188 12.64 12.64 22.99
N SER A 189 13.38 12.69 21.87
CA SER A 189 14.05 11.50 21.32
C SER A 189 15.06 10.92 22.32
N THR A 190 15.82 11.78 23.00
CA THR A 190 16.85 11.38 23.95
C THR A 190 16.23 10.74 25.19
N PHE A 191 15.17 11.31 25.75
CA PHE A 191 14.45 10.71 26.88
C PHE A 191 13.89 9.33 26.55
N ILE A 192 13.23 9.19 25.40
CA ILE A 192 12.66 7.91 24.95
C ILE A 192 13.76 6.88 24.72
N ASN A 193 14.85 7.27 24.04
CA ASN A 193 15.99 6.39 23.80
C ASN A 193 16.63 5.93 25.12
N VAL A 194 16.79 6.83 26.11
CA VAL A 194 17.34 6.49 27.43
C VAL A 194 16.43 5.50 28.17
N GLN A 195 15.12 5.72 28.18
CA GLN A 195 14.16 4.82 28.82
C GLN A 195 14.19 3.42 28.18
N LEU A 196 14.16 3.34 26.85
CA LEU A 196 14.15 2.07 26.11
C LEU A 196 15.50 1.34 26.19
N ASN A 197 16.62 2.07 26.20
CA ASN A 197 17.96 1.48 26.37
C ASN A 197 18.30 1.07 27.80
N SER A 198 17.51 1.53 28.78
CA SER A 198 17.67 1.14 30.18
C SER A 198 17.07 -0.23 30.51
N GLN A 199 16.27 -0.82 29.61
CA GLN A 199 15.66 -2.13 29.82
C GLN A 199 16.66 -3.28 29.71
N LYS A 200 16.91 -3.94 30.85
CA LYS A 200 17.63 -5.21 31.09
C LYS A 200 18.92 -5.52 30.31
N PRO A 201 20.04 -5.77 31.00
CA PRO A 201 20.90 -6.90 30.68
C PRO A 201 20.22 -8.18 31.21
N ASN A 202 19.53 -8.93 30.35
CA ASN A 202 19.39 -10.38 30.60
C ASN A 202 20.75 -11.01 30.23
N ASP A 203 21.09 -12.15 30.83
CA ASP A 203 22.41 -12.79 30.73
C ASP A 203 22.92 -13.04 29.30
N ASP A 204 22.03 -12.94 28.32
CA ASP A 204 22.36 -12.86 26.90
C ASP A 204 22.13 -11.41 26.39
N ASN A 205 23.22 -10.69 26.12
CA ASN A 205 23.21 -9.34 25.53
C ASN A 205 22.65 -9.32 24.09
N SER A 206 22.06 -10.42 23.60
CA SER A 206 21.46 -10.55 22.30
C SER A 206 20.14 -9.74 22.20
N TRP A 207 20.05 -8.95 21.14
CA TRP A 207 18.81 -8.33 20.69
C TRP A 207 17.91 -9.42 20.09
N ASN A 208 16.60 -9.32 20.32
CA ASN A 208 15.61 -10.29 19.85
C ASN A 208 14.32 -9.55 19.51
N ILE A 209 13.86 -9.61 18.25
CA ILE A 209 12.71 -8.81 17.79
C ILE A 209 11.41 -9.21 18.51
N LYS A 210 11.25 -10.49 18.85
CA LYS A 210 10.05 -11.00 19.53
C LYS A 210 9.89 -10.38 20.92
N ARG A 211 10.98 -10.32 21.68
CA ARG A 211 11.01 -9.68 23.00
C ARG A 211 10.95 -8.15 22.88
N ASP A 212 11.78 -7.57 22.02
CA ASP A 212 12.08 -6.13 22.02
C ASP A 212 11.07 -5.30 21.19
N PHE A 213 10.19 -5.94 20.42
CA PHE A 213 9.16 -5.27 19.62
C PHE A 213 7.79 -5.96 19.73
N PHE A 214 7.70 -7.26 19.42
CA PHE A 214 6.39 -7.92 19.33
C PHE A 214 5.67 -8.08 20.67
N ALA A 215 6.41 -8.28 21.78
CA ALA A 215 5.83 -8.49 23.10
C ALA A 215 5.02 -7.28 23.64
N ALA A 216 5.24 -6.08 23.10
CA ALA A 216 4.50 -4.88 23.49
C ALA A 216 3.08 -4.81 22.91
N THR A 217 2.72 -5.70 21.97
CA THR A 217 1.40 -5.76 21.35
C THR A 217 0.82 -7.16 21.45
N GLU A 218 -0.43 -7.28 21.86
CA GLU A 218 -1.13 -8.56 21.94
C GLU A 218 -1.16 -9.25 20.56
N ASN A 219 -0.66 -10.50 20.51
CA ASN A 219 -0.44 -11.26 19.27
C ASN A 219 0.39 -10.49 18.23
N GLY A 220 1.34 -9.66 18.68
CA GLY A 220 2.10 -8.74 17.83
C GLY A 220 2.86 -9.45 16.70
N GLU A 221 3.47 -10.59 16.98
CA GLU A 221 4.24 -11.36 15.99
C GLU A 221 3.33 -11.89 14.87
N GLU A 222 2.19 -12.49 15.21
CA GLU A 222 1.24 -13.04 14.24
C GLU A 222 0.60 -11.92 13.40
N LYS A 223 0.17 -10.83 14.05
CA LYS A 223 -0.39 -9.66 13.36
C LYS A 223 0.61 -9.05 12.39
N PHE A 224 1.87 -8.91 12.81
CA PHE A 224 2.95 -8.43 11.94
C PHE A 224 3.17 -9.36 10.75
N LYS A 225 3.34 -10.67 10.98
CA LYS A 225 3.57 -11.66 9.92
C LYS A 225 2.43 -11.67 8.90
N LYS A 226 1.18 -11.74 9.38
CA LYS A 226 -0.01 -11.71 8.52
C LYS A 226 -0.11 -10.40 7.73
N GLY A 227 0.10 -9.26 8.37
CA GLY A 227 0.09 -7.95 7.72
C GLY A 227 1.21 -7.82 6.67
N PHE A 228 2.40 -8.32 6.96
CA PHE A 228 3.53 -8.31 6.04
C PHE A 228 3.25 -9.17 4.80
N ILE A 229 2.75 -10.39 4.97
CA ILE A 229 2.39 -11.29 3.87
C ILE A 229 1.32 -10.65 2.98
N LEU A 230 0.23 -10.17 3.60
CA LEU A 230 -0.87 -9.52 2.89
C LEU A 230 -0.40 -8.28 2.13
N ALA A 231 0.47 -7.45 2.71
CA ALA A 231 0.96 -6.24 2.06
C ALA A 231 1.93 -6.54 0.91
N ASN A 232 2.77 -7.57 1.01
CA ASN A 232 3.88 -7.80 0.09
C ASN A 232 3.69 -8.97 -0.88
N ASN A 233 2.54 -9.65 -0.86
CA ASN A 233 2.20 -10.76 -1.76
C ASN A 233 3.29 -11.85 -1.84
N ASP A 234 3.80 -12.24 -0.67
CA ASP A 234 4.87 -13.23 -0.44
C ASP A 234 6.17 -13.07 -1.26
N LYS A 235 7.24 -12.66 -0.57
CA LYS A 235 8.60 -13.15 -0.89
C LYS A 235 9.10 -13.98 0.29
N TYR A 236 8.54 -15.16 0.39
CA TYR A 236 9.24 -16.28 0.98
C TYR A 236 10.47 -16.55 0.11
N ASN A 237 11.66 -16.52 0.71
CA ASN A 237 12.88 -16.91 0.03
C ASN A 237 12.93 -18.45 0.05
N GLU A 238 12.65 -19.07 -1.11
CA GLU A 238 12.63 -20.54 -1.24
C GLU A 238 14.01 -21.18 -0.98
N GLU A 239 15.11 -20.44 -1.19
CA GLU A 239 16.47 -20.94 -0.98
C GLU A 239 16.85 -20.99 0.51
N THR A 240 16.37 -20.01 1.30
CA THR A 240 16.68 -19.90 2.73
C THR A 240 15.54 -20.37 3.64
N ASN A 241 14.38 -20.71 3.08
CA ASN A 241 13.19 -21.13 3.81
C ASN A 241 12.76 -20.09 4.89
N SER A 242 12.87 -18.79 4.56
CA SER A 242 12.65 -17.67 5.48
C SER A 242 12.01 -16.45 4.79
N PHE A 243 11.45 -15.53 5.58
CA PHE A 243 10.96 -14.25 5.08
C PHE A 243 12.09 -13.22 5.02
N TYR A 244 11.96 -12.21 4.15
CA TYR A 244 12.96 -11.13 4.04
C TYR A 244 13.25 -10.42 5.38
N PHE A 245 12.25 -10.31 6.27
CA PHE A 245 12.49 -9.70 7.57
C PHE A 245 13.34 -10.57 8.51
N ASP A 246 13.40 -11.90 8.30
CA ASP A 246 14.28 -12.79 9.07
C ASP A 246 15.76 -12.50 8.72
N GLU A 247 16.07 -12.23 7.44
CA GLU A 247 17.42 -11.82 7.01
C GLU A 247 17.84 -10.47 7.62
N ILE A 248 16.90 -9.53 7.78
CA ILE A 248 17.15 -8.25 8.46
C ILE A 248 17.50 -8.51 9.93
N GLU A 249 16.76 -9.39 10.61
CA GLU A 249 17.00 -9.76 11.99
C GLU A 249 18.40 -10.37 12.16
N GLU A 250 18.76 -11.38 11.36
CA GLU A 250 20.07 -12.04 11.43
C GLU A 250 21.25 -11.09 11.24
N ASN A 251 21.11 -10.12 10.33
CA ASN A 251 22.16 -9.12 10.08
C ASN A 251 22.31 -8.15 11.26
N LEU A 252 21.20 -7.68 11.84
CA LEU A 252 21.24 -6.75 12.98
C LEU A 252 21.80 -7.39 14.26
N ILE A 253 21.59 -8.70 14.46
CA ILE A 253 22.17 -9.43 15.60
C ILE A 253 23.70 -9.31 15.59
N LYS A 254 24.33 -9.38 14.41
CA LYS A 254 25.79 -9.36 14.23
C LYS A 254 26.43 -7.98 14.41
N VAL A 255 25.65 -6.89 14.45
CA VAL A 255 26.17 -5.53 14.60
C VAL A 255 26.54 -5.24 16.06
N SER A 256 27.81 -4.92 16.29
CA SER A 256 28.34 -4.51 17.60
C SER A 256 28.22 -2.98 17.79
N GLY A 257 27.98 -2.54 19.03
CA GLY A 257 27.89 -1.12 19.39
C GLY A 257 26.53 -0.46 19.18
N MET A 258 25.54 -1.17 18.64
CA MET A 258 24.13 -0.76 18.63
C MET A 258 23.38 -1.29 19.85
N SER A 259 22.59 -0.43 20.49
CA SER A 259 21.63 -0.81 21.52
C SER A 259 20.47 -1.64 20.93
N ARG A 260 19.74 -2.34 21.80
CA ARG A 260 18.56 -3.13 21.41
C ARG A 260 17.49 -2.25 20.75
N TRP A 261 17.26 -1.06 21.27
CA TRP A 261 16.28 -0.13 20.72
C TRP A 261 16.66 0.36 19.32
N GLU A 262 17.93 0.73 19.12
CA GLU A 262 18.44 1.15 17.81
C GLU A 262 18.32 0.01 16.78
N LYS A 263 18.58 -1.24 17.18
CA LYS A 263 18.35 -2.42 16.33
C LYS A 263 16.87 -2.60 16.00
N THR A 264 15.96 -2.43 16.94
CA THR A 264 14.51 -2.47 16.69
C THR A 264 14.07 -1.39 15.69
N LEU A 265 14.52 -0.15 15.86
CA LEU A 265 14.19 0.95 14.94
C LEU A 265 14.77 0.71 13.54
N ALA A 266 16.02 0.21 13.46
CA ALA A 266 16.64 -0.18 12.19
C ALA A 266 15.89 -1.34 11.52
N PHE A 267 15.43 -2.34 12.27
CA PHE A 267 14.61 -3.42 11.74
C PHE A 267 13.34 -2.88 11.09
N LEU A 268 12.60 -2.02 11.79
CA LEU A 268 11.36 -1.43 11.29
C LEU A 268 11.57 -0.56 10.04
N GLN A 269 12.66 0.23 10.03
CA GLN A 269 13.02 1.03 8.87
C GLN A 269 13.27 0.15 7.64
N ASN A 270 13.98 -0.96 7.80
CA ASN A 270 14.31 -1.85 6.69
C ASN A 270 13.12 -2.66 6.21
N VAL A 271 12.26 -3.15 7.12
CA VAL A 271 10.99 -3.80 6.76
C VAL A 271 10.10 -2.84 5.97
N HIS A 272 9.95 -1.60 6.44
CA HIS A 272 9.16 -0.59 5.73
C HIS A 272 9.78 -0.24 4.38
N ASN A 273 11.09 -0.02 4.32
CA ASN A 273 11.80 0.26 3.07
C ASN A 273 11.63 -0.88 2.06
N TYR A 274 11.68 -2.13 2.51
CA TYR A 274 11.41 -3.29 1.67
C TYR A 274 10.00 -3.24 1.10
N THR A 275 9.00 -2.98 1.96
CA THR A 275 7.62 -2.82 1.51
C THR A 275 7.52 -1.71 0.48
N LEU A 276 8.17 -0.57 0.65
CA LEU A 276 8.14 0.51 -0.35
C LEU A 276 8.82 0.15 -1.69
N ARG A 277 9.70 -0.85 -1.74
CA ARG A 277 10.37 -1.30 -2.99
C ARG A 277 9.56 -2.31 -3.78
N VAL A 278 8.60 -2.97 -3.14
CA VAL A 278 7.72 -3.94 -3.80
C VAL A 278 6.60 -3.17 -4.49
N ASN A 279 6.24 -3.60 -5.70
CA ASN A 279 5.09 -3.02 -6.40
C ASN A 279 3.81 -3.66 -5.87
N HIS A 280 2.89 -2.82 -5.41
CA HIS A 280 1.64 -3.21 -4.76
C HIS A 280 0.42 -2.97 -5.62
N SER A 281 0.56 -2.87 -6.95
CA SER A 281 -0.55 -2.62 -7.85
C SER A 281 -1.71 -3.60 -7.60
N GLY A 282 -2.86 -3.08 -7.17
CA GLY A 282 -4.05 -3.87 -6.81
C GLY A 282 -4.06 -4.41 -5.37
N ASN A 283 -3.13 -3.98 -4.52
CA ASN A 283 -2.95 -4.38 -3.12
C ASN A 283 -2.68 -3.18 -2.18
N GLU A 284 -2.95 -1.97 -2.67
CA GLU A 284 -2.62 -0.70 -2.03
C GLU A 284 -3.16 -0.58 -0.59
N GLU A 285 -4.38 -1.06 -0.36
CA GLU A 285 -5.02 -1.00 0.96
C GLU A 285 -4.28 -1.85 2.00
N ASN A 286 -3.79 -3.02 1.61
CA ASN A 286 -3.04 -3.88 2.52
C ASN A 286 -1.66 -3.28 2.84
N THR A 287 -1.02 -2.61 1.88
CA THR A 287 0.22 -1.85 2.12
C THR A 287 0.00 -0.70 3.10
N LEU A 288 -1.11 0.05 2.94
CA LEU A 288 -1.50 1.13 3.85
C LEU A 288 -1.81 0.59 5.25
N ALA A 289 -2.60 -0.48 5.33
CA ALA A 289 -2.95 -1.14 6.58
C ALA A 289 -1.71 -1.66 7.32
N PHE A 290 -0.74 -2.23 6.59
CA PHE A 290 0.52 -2.67 7.16
C PHE A 290 1.38 -1.50 7.67
N THR A 291 1.45 -0.39 6.93
CA THR A 291 2.15 0.82 7.40
C THR A 291 1.52 1.38 8.69
N ASN A 292 0.20 1.40 8.78
CA ASN A 292 -0.54 1.79 9.98
C ASN A 292 -0.33 0.80 11.15
N LEU A 293 -0.22 -0.49 10.85
CA LEU A 293 0.13 -1.51 11.83
C LEU A 293 1.52 -1.24 12.43
N LEU A 294 2.54 -1.01 11.59
CA LEU A 294 3.90 -0.68 12.04
C LEU A 294 3.93 0.56 12.94
N ARG A 295 3.18 1.61 12.57
CA ARG A 295 3.01 2.81 13.41
C ARG A 295 2.41 2.49 14.77
N THR A 296 1.30 1.75 14.77
CA THR A 296 0.58 1.39 16.00
C THR A 296 1.47 0.55 16.92
N MET A 297 2.17 -0.43 16.37
CA MET A 297 3.08 -1.28 17.15
C MET A 297 4.25 -0.47 17.72
N LEU A 298 4.88 0.40 16.92
CA LEU A 298 5.96 1.28 17.40
C LEU A 298 5.47 2.23 18.51
N LYS A 299 4.28 2.82 18.34
CA LYS A 299 3.63 3.64 19.36
C LYS A 299 3.42 2.85 20.66
N ASN A 300 2.92 1.62 20.57
CA ASN A 300 2.67 0.77 21.73
C ASN A 300 3.97 0.39 22.46
N VAL A 301 5.06 0.13 21.72
CA VAL A 301 6.38 -0.08 22.32
C VAL A 301 6.82 1.15 23.10
N ILE A 302 6.69 2.36 22.54
CA ILE A 302 7.08 3.58 23.27
C ILE A 302 6.16 3.82 24.47
N LYS A 303 4.84 3.70 24.29
CA LYS A 303 3.82 3.92 25.33
C LYS A 303 3.96 2.94 26.50
N ALA A 304 4.30 1.69 26.24
CA ALA A 304 4.56 0.71 27.29
C ALA A 304 5.75 1.11 28.20
N ASN A 305 6.59 2.04 27.73
CA ASN A 305 7.86 2.40 28.34
C ASN A 305 7.96 3.87 28.79
N THR A 306 7.00 4.72 28.44
CA THR A 306 6.89 6.08 28.95
C THR A 306 5.44 6.59 28.90
N MET A 307 4.95 7.13 30.02
CA MET A 307 3.66 7.83 30.08
C MET A 307 3.82 9.36 29.89
N MET A 308 5.02 9.89 30.17
CA MET A 308 5.34 11.31 30.10
C MET A 308 4.99 11.99 28.77
N PHE A 309 5.06 11.25 27.66
CA PHE A 309 4.85 11.80 26.32
C PHE A 309 3.61 11.27 25.61
N GLU A 310 2.66 10.66 26.32
CA GLU A 310 1.48 10.02 25.72
C GLU A 310 0.72 10.97 24.77
N ASP A 311 0.46 12.20 25.21
CA ASP A 311 -0.21 13.24 24.41
C ASP A 311 0.60 13.72 23.20
N CYS A 312 1.92 13.51 23.20
CA CYS A 312 2.80 13.79 22.06
C CYS A 312 2.78 12.63 21.07
N LEU A 313 2.72 11.39 21.57
CA LEU A 313 2.68 10.19 20.74
C LEU A 313 1.39 10.10 19.92
N ASP A 314 0.26 10.55 20.46
CA ASP A 314 -1.00 10.59 19.71
C ASP A 314 -0.93 11.52 18.49
N ASP A 315 -0.24 12.65 18.62
CA ASP A 315 -0.04 13.62 17.54
C ASP A 315 1.00 13.13 16.50
N ILE A 316 2.06 12.44 16.94
CA ILE A 316 3.12 11.91 16.07
C ILE A 316 2.63 10.67 15.29
N PHE A 317 1.90 9.77 15.95
CA PHE A 317 1.50 8.45 15.44
C PHE A 317 0.05 8.41 14.94
N GLN A 318 -0.52 9.53 14.50
CA GLN A 318 -1.84 9.53 13.91
C GLN A 318 -1.90 8.50 12.76
N ASN A 319 -2.95 7.67 12.74
CA ASN A 319 -3.15 6.68 11.69
C ASN A 319 -3.43 7.38 10.34
N GLN A 320 -3.00 6.75 9.25
CA GLN A 320 -3.38 7.17 7.90
C GLN A 320 -4.84 6.75 7.70
N ASN A 321 -5.76 7.64 8.08
CA ASN A 321 -7.18 7.32 8.23
C ASN A 321 -7.99 7.37 6.94
N ASN A 322 -7.39 7.69 5.81
CA ASN A 322 -7.97 7.56 4.47
C ASN A 322 -6.82 7.50 3.46
N THR A 323 -7.11 7.06 2.25
CA THR A 323 -6.21 7.19 1.09
C THR A 323 -5.76 8.65 0.87
N VAL A 324 -6.54 9.62 1.40
CA VAL A 324 -6.17 11.04 1.52
C VAL A 324 -5.20 11.23 2.69
N SER A 325 -3.91 11.32 2.40
CA SER A 325 -2.88 11.64 3.37
C SER A 325 -2.89 13.14 3.74
N ASN A 326 -3.69 13.55 4.73
CA ASN A 326 -3.49 14.85 5.42
C ASN A 326 -2.22 14.84 6.32
N GLN A 327 -1.33 13.87 6.14
CA GLN A 327 -0.17 13.63 7.01
C GLN A 327 1.13 13.83 6.26
N GLU A 328 1.89 14.82 6.70
CA GLU A 328 3.20 15.14 6.15
C GLU A 328 4.34 14.32 6.79
N LEU A 329 4.12 13.69 7.95
CA LEU A 329 5.10 12.78 8.58
C LEU A 329 4.90 11.36 8.06
N THR A 330 5.90 10.82 7.37
CA THR A 330 5.96 9.42 6.92
C THR A 330 6.38 8.49 8.07
N PHE A 331 6.23 7.17 7.93
CA PHE A 331 6.73 6.24 8.94
C PHE A 331 8.26 6.33 9.11
N THR A 332 8.98 6.51 7.99
CA THR A 332 10.42 6.84 7.99
C THR A 332 10.73 8.11 8.77
N ASP A 333 9.93 9.17 8.61
CA ASP A 333 10.12 10.39 9.41
C ASP A 333 9.97 10.09 10.91
N ILE A 334 8.94 9.33 11.31
CA ILE A 334 8.74 8.96 12.72
C ILE A 334 9.95 8.17 13.26
N ILE A 335 10.47 7.19 12.49
CA ILE A 335 11.66 6.44 12.90
C ILE A 335 12.88 7.37 13.02
N HIS A 336 13.07 8.28 12.06
CA HIS A 336 14.16 9.25 12.09
C HIS A 336 14.05 10.21 13.27
N MET A 337 12.88 10.47 13.85
CA MET A 337 12.81 11.26 15.09
C MET A 337 13.57 10.60 16.24
N PHE A 338 13.70 9.27 16.25
CA PHE A 338 14.39 8.53 17.31
C PHE A 338 15.82 8.14 16.94
N ILE A 339 16.08 7.83 15.66
CA ILE A 339 17.41 7.44 15.19
C ILE A 339 18.27 8.66 14.79
N ASN A 340 17.67 9.66 14.15
CA ASN A 340 18.35 10.83 13.57
C ASN A 340 17.51 12.12 13.71
N PRO A 341 17.26 12.59 14.94
CA PRO A 341 16.39 13.74 15.20
C PRO A 341 16.91 15.03 14.56
N SER A 342 18.23 15.17 14.37
CA SER A 342 18.83 16.36 13.75
C SER A 342 18.44 16.54 12.29
N LYS A 343 18.02 15.46 11.59
CA LYS A 343 17.49 15.53 10.22
C LYS A 343 16.31 16.50 10.11
N PHE A 344 15.51 16.68 11.17
CA PHE A 344 14.33 17.54 11.16
C PHE A 344 14.65 19.04 11.23
N ILE A 345 15.89 19.40 11.57
CA ILE A 345 16.35 20.80 11.68
C ILE A 345 16.28 21.53 10.32
N TYR A 346 16.35 20.79 9.21
CA TYR A 346 16.41 21.33 7.85
C TYR A 346 15.28 20.81 6.94
N GLN A 347 14.22 20.20 7.50
CA GLN A 347 13.08 19.72 6.71
C GLN A 347 12.12 20.85 6.32
N SER A 348 11.21 20.59 5.37
CA SER A 348 10.31 21.60 4.81
C SER A 348 9.51 22.34 5.90
N PRO A 349 9.24 23.65 5.74
CA PRO A 349 8.47 24.45 6.71
C PRO A 349 7.13 23.82 7.11
N SER A 350 6.52 23.07 6.19
CA SER A 350 5.25 22.38 6.41
C SER A 350 5.35 21.29 7.50
N LYS A 351 6.44 20.49 7.52
CA LYS A 351 6.67 19.46 8.53
C LYS A 351 6.98 20.06 9.90
N VAL A 352 7.72 21.18 9.93
CA VAL A 352 8.02 21.94 11.15
C VAL A 352 6.75 22.51 11.78
N ASN A 353 5.86 23.09 10.97
CA ASN A 353 4.57 23.62 11.44
C ASN A 353 3.70 22.53 12.08
N LYS A 354 3.71 21.31 11.53
CA LYS A 354 2.93 20.19 12.09
C LYS A 354 3.49 19.71 13.43
N LEU A 355 4.81 19.78 13.61
CA LEU A 355 5.49 19.42 14.85
C LEU A 355 5.42 20.52 15.91
N THR A 356 4.97 21.73 15.59
CA THR A 356 4.98 22.88 16.51
C THR A 356 4.19 22.61 17.80
N ASN A 357 3.01 21.98 17.70
CA ASN A 357 2.22 21.63 18.88
C ASN A 357 2.93 20.57 19.74
N VAL A 358 3.58 19.60 19.11
CA VAL A 358 4.38 18.56 19.78
C VAL A 358 5.60 19.19 20.46
N ILE A 359 6.32 20.08 19.76
CA ILE A 359 7.47 20.84 20.26
C ILE A 359 7.09 21.64 21.52
N ASN A 360 5.95 22.35 21.50
CA ASN A 360 5.49 23.14 22.64
C ASN A 360 5.14 22.28 23.87
N LYS A 361 4.49 21.13 23.64
CA LYS A 361 4.21 20.14 24.70
C LYS A 361 5.51 19.61 25.31
N ILE A 362 6.49 19.25 24.48
CA ILE A 362 7.79 18.77 24.96
C ILE A 362 8.58 19.87 25.68
N GLN A 363 8.53 21.12 25.20
CA GLN A 363 9.15 22.25 25.87
C GLN A 363 8.63 22.37 27.31
N THR A 364 7.32 22.33 27.51
CA THR A 364 6.71 22.38 28.85
C THR A 364 7.20 21.25 29.77
N ILE A 365 7.35 20.04 29.21
CA ILE A 365 7.89 18.88 29.92
C ILE A 365 9.37 19.11 30.29
N GLY A 366 10.19 19.59 29.36
CA GLY A 366 11.59 19.93 29.59
C GLY A 366 11.77 21.01 30.66
N ASP A 367 10.96 22.08 30.60
CA ASP A 367 10.93 23.15 31.59
C ASP A 367 10.64 22.56 32.98
N THR A 368 9.65 21.66 33.08
CA THR A 368 9.27 21.02 34.35
C THR A 368 10.40 20.14 34.93
N ILE A 369 11.08 19.35 34.10
CA ILE A 369 12.17 18.47 34.55
C ILE A 369 13.40 19.28 34.96
N PHE A 370 13.74 20.34 34.22
CA PHE A 370 15.00 21.06 34.41
C PHE A 370 14.88 22.38 35.19
N ASP A 371 13.69 22.80 35.63
CA ASP A 371 13.47 24.00 36.46
C ASP A 371 14.36 24.02 37.73
N ALA A 372 14.59 22.84 38.33
CA ALA A 372 15.47 22.70 39.49
C ALA A 372 16.91 23.19 39.21
N TYR A 373 17.43 22.95 38.01
CA TYR A 373 18.77 23.40 37.61
C TYR A 373 18.83 24.92 37.41
N GLY A 374 17.74 25.52 36.90
CA GLY A 374 17.61 26.97 36.80
C GLY A 374 17.61 27.67 38.16
N LYS A 375 16.98 27.04 39.17
CA LYS A 375 16.97 27.51 40.57
C LYS A 375 18.37 27.45 41.20
N ILE A 376 19.12 26.36 41.00
CA ILE A 376 20.50 26.20 41.51
C ILE A 376 21.45 27.24 40.90
N LYS A 377 21.35 27.49 39.58
CA LYS A 377 22.15 28.53 38.90
C LYS A 377 21.89 29.94 39.45
N LYS A 378 20.66 30.24 39.90
CA LYS A 378 20.31 31.52 40.55
C LYS A 378 20.90 31.62 41.96
N ILE A 379 20.86 30.54 42.74
CA ILE A 379 21.43 30.47 44.10
C ILE A 379 22.96 30.68 44.06
N HIS A 380 23.65 30.01 43.13
CA HIS A 380 25.10 30.13 42.98
C HIS A 380 25.55 31.53 42.51
N ARG A 381 24.74 32.23 41.69
CA ARG A 381 25.01 33.64 41.30
C ARG A 381 24.97 34.61 42.49
N LEU A 382 24.36 34.22 43.60
CA LEU A 382 24.29 35.01 44.84
C LEU A 382 25.44 34.70 45.81
N GLY A 383 26.45 33.90 45.39
CA GLY A 383 27.68 33.66 46.15
C GLY A 383 27.57 32.64 47.30
N GLN A 384 26.51 31.85 47.33
CA GLN A 384 26.28 30.84 48.37
C GLN A 384 26.97 29.50 48.03
N ALA A 385 27.51 28.82 49.05
CA ALA A 385 28.15 27.51 48.90
C ALA A 385 27.12 26.40 48.67
N ILE A 386 27.53 25.36 47.94
CA ILE A 386 26.64 24.27 47.56
C ILE A 386 26.26 23.41 48.78
N THR A 387 24.97 23.22 49.04
CA THR A 387 24.42 22.49 50.20
C THR A 387 23.69 21.20 49.81
N GLU A 388 23.42 20.33 50.79
CA GLU A 388 22.60 19.11 50.62
C GLU A 388 21.17 19.42 50.10
N GLY A 389 20.67 20.64 50.33
CA GLY A 389 19.40 21.11 49.78
C GLY A 389 19.38 21.19 48.26
N GLU A 390 20.51 21.53 47.62
CA GLU A 390 20.60 21.62 46.16
C GLU A 390 20.77 20.25 45.52
N ILE A 391 21.47 19.30 46.18
CA ILE A 391 21.50 17.90 45.76
C ILE A 391 20.07 17.32 45.79
N LYS A 392 19.25 17.66 46.78
CA LYS A 392 17.83 17.26 46.83
C LYS A 392 17.00 17.85 45.67
N LEU A 393 17.25 19.09 45.26
CA LEU A 393 16.63 19.71 44.08
C LEU A 393 17.01 19.00 42.77
N VAL A 394 18.27 18.61 42.61
CA VAL A 394 18.70 17.81 41.45
C VAL A 394 18.02 16.46 41.43
N LEU A 395 17.98 15.78 42.59
CA LEU A 395 17.34 14.48 42.74
C LEU A 395 15.84 14.52 42.44
N SER A 396 15.16 15.67 42.63
CA SER A 396 13.75 15.78 42.25
C SER A 396 13.54 15.72 40.72
N SER A 397 14.54 16.13 39.92
CA SER A 397 14.48 15.97 38.45
C SER A 397 14.53 14.50 38.03
N TYR A 398 15.36 13.71 38.74
CA TYR A 398 15.39 12.26 38.58
C TYR A 398 14.07 11.65 39.08
N GLU A 399 13.54 12.11 40.21
CA GLU A 399 12.25 11.65 40.73
C GLU A 399 11.11 11.84 39.72
N THR A 400 11.01 13.03 39.12
CA THR A 400 10.02 13.31 38.06
C THR A 400 10.20 12.37 36.87
N PHE A 401 11.45 12.07 36.46
CA PHE A 401 11.75 11.11 35.40
C PHE A 401 11.28 9.68 35.73
N PHE A 402 11.43 9.22 36.99
CA PHE A 402 10.96 7.90 37.41
C PHE A 402 9.44 7.86 37.54
N GLN A 403 8.83 8.85 38.19
CA GLN A 403 7.38 8.90 38.45
C GLN A 403 6.55 8.96 37.16
N HIS A 404 7.06 9.61 36.11
CA HIS A 404 6.39 9.74 34.81
C HIS A 404 6.97 8.80 33.72
N GLY A 405 7.96 7.98 34.10
CA GLY A 405 8.63 7.02 33.22
C GLY A 405 7.87 5.71 33.13
N GLN A 406 8.50 4.63 33.58
CA GLN A 406 7.91 3.29 33.57
C GLN A 406 7.13 3.03 34.85
N LYS A 407 6.03 2.26 34.75
CA LYS A 407 5.28 1.81 35.93
C LYS A 407 6.12 0.98 36.89
N TYR A 408 7.05 0.20 36.33
CA TYR A 408 8.02 -0.61 37.08
C TYR A 408 9.38 -0.61 36.39
N TYR A 409 10.43 -0.69 37.18
CA TYR A 409 11.82 -0.83 36.74
C TYR A 409 12.40 -2.12 37.26
N GLU A 410 13.14 -2.85 36.44
CA GLU A 410 13.83 -4.06 36.90
C GLU A 410 15.30 -3.78 37.20
N ILE A 411 15.69 -3.92 38.47
CA ILE A 411 17.05 -3.70 38.93
C ILE A 411 17.48 -4.96 39.68
N ASP A 412 18.57 -5.57 39.21
CA ASP A 412 19.12 -6.81 39.78
C ASP A 412 18.11 -7.97 39.82
N GLY A 413 17.35 -8.15 38.72
CA GLY A 413 16.35 -9.20 38.59
C GLY A 413 15.07 -8.97 39.41
N LYS A 414 14.96 -7.86 40.14
CA LYS A 414 13.78 -7.51 40.94
C LYS A 414 12.99 -6.40 40.26
N LYS A 415 11.69 -6.65 40.07
CA LYS A 415 10.72 -5.66 39.59
C LYS A 415 10.37 -4.71 40.73
N LEU A 416 10.78 -3.46 40.60
CA LEU A 416 10.57 -2.37 41.56
C LEU A 416 9.54 -1.41 40.99
N SER A 417 8.68 -0.83 41.84
CA SER A 417 7.87 0.33 41.44
C SER A 417 8.76 1.52 41.08
N ALA A 418 8.23 2.49 40.34
CA ALA A 418 8.91 3.75 40.02
C ALA A 418 9.51 4.43 41.26
N HIS A 419 8.76 4.46 42.37
CA HIS A 419 9.22 5.05 43.63
C HIS A 419 10.39 4.28 44.24
N GLU A 420 10.29 2.96 44.35
CA GLU A 420 11.37 2.12 44.91
C GLU A 420 12.64 2.16 44.06
N ALA A 421 12.49 2.17 42.74
CA ALA A 421 13.60 2.29 41.80
C ALA A 421 14.30 3.65 41.95
N PHE A 422 13.53 4.73 42.06
CA PHE A 422 14.06 6.06 42.34
C PHE A 422 14.84 6.10 43.64
N GLN A 423 14.32 5.57 44.76
CA GLN A 423 15.01 5.59 46.04
C GLN A 423 16.41 4.96 45.95
N LYS A 424 16.51 3.78 45.32
CA LYS A 424 17.80 3.08 45.14
C LYS A 424 18.77 3.84 44.23
N VAL A 425 18.25 4.49 43.19
CA VAL A 425 19.08 5.30 42.29
C VAL A 425 19.51 6.59 42.96
N ALA A 426 18.63 7.23 43.73
CA ALA A 426 18.90 8.45 44.48
C ALA A 426 19.97 8.24 45.56
N GLU A 427 19.99 7.08 46.22
CA GLU A 427 21.07 6.70 47.16
C GLU A 427 22.44 6.69 46.48
N VAL A 428 22.54 6.05 45.30
CA VAL A 428 23.80 6.00 44.54
C VAL A 428 24.19 7.39 44.03
N LEU A 429 23.24 8.17 43.51
CA LEU A 429 23.52 9.49 42.96
C LEU A 429 23.89 10.51 44.04
N ARG A 430 23.22 10.51 45.20
CA ARG A 430 23.49 11.47 46.30
C ARG A 430 24.95 11.46 46.76
N GLY A 431 25.60 10.29 46.78
CA GLY A 431 27.02 10.18 47.15
C GLY A 431 28.01 10.56 46.05
N ASN A 432 27.57 10.55 44.79
CA ASN A 432 28.44 10.58 43.61
C ASN A 432 28.20 11.74 42.66
N LEU A 433 27.19 12.57 42.88
CA LEU A 433 27.01 13.82 42.13
C LEU A 433 28.03 14.87 42.59
N ALA A 434 28.54 15.63 41.62
CA ALA A 434 29.37 16.81 41.79
C ALA A 434 28.75 17.95 40.98
N ILE A 435 28.60 19.11 41.60
CA ILE A 435 28.16 20.32 40.93
C ILE A 435 29.39 21.21 40.77
N ASN A 436 29.59 21.74 39.58
CA ASN A 436 30.73 22.60 39.31
C ASN A 436 30.59 23.97 40.00
N ASN A 437 31.72 24.69 40.11
CA ASN A 437 31.84 25.96 40.83
C ASN A 437 31.05 27.14 40.25
N ASP A 438 30.22 26.96 39.22
CA ASP A 438 29.33 27.99 38.68
C ASP A 438 27.86 27.52 38.60
N GLY A 439 27.57 26.32 39.12
CA GLY A 439 26.26 25.69 39.11
C GLY A 439 25.71 25.33 37.73
N SER A 440 26.50 25.44 36.65
CA SER A 440 26.04 25.21 35.28
C SER A 440 26.12 23.74 34.84
N LYS A 441 27.01 22.94 35.44
CA LYS A 441 27.21 21.53 35.15
C LYS A 441 27.08 20.68 36.41
N ILE A 442 26.37 19.56 36.25
CA ILE A 442 26.20 18.56 37.29
C ILE A 442 26.72 17.26 36.71
N ASP A 443 27.85 16.80 37.23
CA ASP A 443 28.57 15.62 36.77
C ASP A 443 28.60 14.52 37.83
N MET A 444 28.88 13.30 37.40
CA MET A 444 29.33 12.26 38.32
C MET A 444 30.77 12.56 38.72
N LYS A 445 31.11 12.37 39.99
CA LYS A 445 32.50 12.46 40.46
C LYS A 445 33.40 11.60 39.57
N THR A 446 34.56 12.10 39.20
CA THR A 446 35.56 11.40 38.38
C THR A 446 36.00 10.05 38.96
N SER A 447 35.85 9.87 40.27
CA SER A 447 36.09 8.61 40.99
C SER A 447 34.96 7.58 40.87
N PHE A 448 33.83 7.92 40.26
CA PHE A 448 32.70 7.01 40.14
C PHE A 448 32.99 5.92 39.11
N GLN A 449 33.31 4.72 39.62
CA GLN A 449 33.42 3.50 38.83
C GLN A 449 32.19 2.65 39.14
N PRO A 450 31.23 2.48 38.21
CA PRO A 450 30.01 1.74 38.49
C PRO A 450 30.30 0.23 38.53
N VAL A 451 30.61 -0.27 39.72
CA VAL A 451 30.95 -1.71 39.92
C VAL A 451 29.70 -2.57 40.10
N SER A 452 28.66 -2.05 40.77
CA SER A 452 27.40 -2.77 41.00
C SER A 452 26.38 -2.57 39.88
N LYS A 453 25.42 -3.50 39.72
CA LYS A 453 24.35 -3.39 38.70
C LYS A 453 23.49 -2.14 38.89
N ILE A 454 23.17 -1.79 40.15
CA ILE A 454 22.43 -0.55 40.47
C ILE A 454 23.26 0.70 40.14
N ALA A 455 24.58 0.68 40.39
CA ALA A 455 25.46 1.80 40.05
C ALA A 455 25.61 1.96 38.52
N LYS A 456 25.69 0.86 37.77
CA LYS A 456 25.68 0.89 36.30
C LYS A 456 24.36 1.44 35.75
N PHE A 457 23.23 1.07 36.36
CA PHE A 457 21.91 1.57 36.00
C PHE A 457 21.77 3.07 36.30
N ALA A 458 22.15 3.50 37.51
CA ALA A 458 22.16 4.92 37.90
C ALA A 458 23.08 5.76 36.99
N GLY A 459 24.27 5.22 36.63
CA GLY A 459 25.20 5.87 35.70
C GLY A 459 24.62 6.09 34.30
N LYS A 460 23.90 5.11 33.75
CA LYS A 460 23.23 5.25 32.44
C LYS A 460 22.14 6.33 32.45
N ILE A 461 21.33 6.36 33.52
CA ILE A 461 20.27 7.37 33.66
C ILE A 461 20.86 8.76 33.84
N ALA A 462 21.92 8.90 34.65
CA ALA A 462 22.62 10.17 34.82
C ALA A 462 23.22 10.68 33.52
N ALA A 463 23.93 9.84 32.76
CA ALA A 463 24.50 10.22 31.46
C ALA A 463 23.41 10.62 30.44
N GLY A 464 22.30 9.88 30.39
CA GLY A 464 21.17 10.18 29.51
C GLY A 464 20.50 11.53 29.82
N LEU A 465 20.26 11.80 31.11
CA LEU A 465 19.68 13.07 31.56
C LEU A 465 20.63 14.25 31.38
N GLN A 466 21.94 14.05 31.50
CA GLN A 466 22.94 15.08 31.20
C GLN A 466 22.98 15.44 29.72
N ILE A 467 22.88 14.46 28.81
CA ILE A 467 22.77 14.73 27.36
C ILE A 467 21.48 15.48 27.06
N ALA A 468 20.35 15.06 27.64
CA ALA A 468 19.08 15.74 27.49
C ALA A 468 19.15 17.19 28.02
N LYS A 469 19.77 17.41 29.18
CA LYS A 469 20.01 18.74 29.75
C LYS A 469 20.92 19.59 28.87
N ALA A 470 22.00 19.03 28.34
CA ALA A 470 22.91 19.76 27.45
C ALA A 470 22.16 20.25 26.20
N MET A 471 21.31 19.40 25.61
CA MET A 471 20.43 19.79 24.51
C MET A 471 19.44 20.87 24.94
N TRP A 472 18.81 20.70 26.11
CA TRP A 472 17.89 21.68 26.69
C TRP A 472 18.53 23.08 26.88
N ASP A 473 19.74 23.12 27.44
CA ASP A 473 20.50 24.34 27.65
C ASP A 473 20.90 25.01 26.32
N ILE A 474 21.16 24.23 25.26
CA ILE A 474 21.41 24.77 23.90
C ILE A 474 20.19 25.55 23.37
N GLY A 475 18.98 25.08 23.66
CA GLY A 475 17.75 25.80 23.31
C GLY A 475 17.50 27.07 24.14
N ASN A 476 18.07 27.14 25.35
CA ASN A 476 17.72 28.14 26.36
C ASN A 476 18.86 29.10 26.78
N ALA A 477 20.09 28.97 26.29
CA ALA A 477 21.24 29.72 26.82
C ALA A 477 21.77 30.89 25.96
N VAL A 478 21.81 32.06 26.62
CA VAL A 478 22.86 33.10 26.52
C VAL A 478 23.63 33.06 27.87
N SER A 479 24.91 32.67 27.89
CA SER A 479 25.75 32.47 29.11
C SER A 479 27.21 32.92 28.85
N PRO A 480 28.00 33.38 29.85
CA PRO A 480 29.29 34.07 29.62
C PRO A 480 30.53 33.18 29.38
N PHE A 481 30.39 31.93 28.92
CA PHE A 481 31.51 31.06 28.52
C PHE A 481 31.51 30.84 27.00
N LYS A 482 32.68 30.91 26.34
CA LYS A 482 32.80 30.66 24.88
C LYS A 482 32.96 29.16 24.60
N PHE A 483 31.96 28.55 23.96
CA PHE A 483 32.03 27.18 23.45
C PHE A 483 32.50 27.18 22.00
N ASN A 484 33.51 26.37 21.68
CA ASN A 484 33.88 26.13 20.29
C ASN A 484 33.14 24.90 19.80
N THR A 485 32.37 25.08 18.73
CA THR A 485 31.66 23.99 18.06
C THR A 485 32.34 23.67 16.72
N TYR A 486 32.74 22.42 16.58
CA TYR A 486 33.19 21.84 15.31
C TYR A 486 32.04 21.04 14.70
N GLU A 487 31.84 21.16 13.39
CA GLU A 487 30.83 20.45 12.61
C GLU A 487 31.52 19.54 11.58
N ASN A 488 30.99 18.35 11.41
CA ASN A 488 31.27 17.48 10.27
C ASN A 488 29.96 17.26 9.50
N ASP A 489 29.83 17.90 8.33
CA ASP A 489 28.67 17.75 7.47
C ASP A 489 28.84 16.56 6.53
N LEU A 490 28.00 15.54 6.71
CA LEU A 490 27.95 14.34 5.89
C LEU A 490 26.98 14.48 4.70
N GLY A 491 26.25 15.59 4.63
CA GLY A 491 25.23 15.91 3.64
C GLY A 491 23.82 15.43 4.03
N ASN A 492 22.79 16.00 3.39
CA ASN A 492 21.38 15.70 3.64
C ASN A 492 20.92 15.96 5.09
N GLY A 493 21.48 16.98 5.74
CA GLY A 493 21.13 17.36 7.12
C GLY A 493 21.76 16.48 8.20
N GLN A 494 22.69 15.58 7.84
CA GLN A 494 23.39 14.71 8.76
C GLN A 494 24.70 15.36 9.18
N LYS A 495 24.64 16.12 10.27
CA LYS A 495 25.76 16.87 10.82
C LYS A 495 26.15 16.31 12.17
N LEU A 496 27.44 16.04 12.34
CA LEU A 496 28.03 15.68 13.62
C LEU A 496 28.66 16.93 14.22
N TYR A 497 28.56 17.09 15.53
CA TYR A 497 29.10 18.22 16.25
C TYR A 497 30.01 17.73 17.37
N TYR A 498 31.12 18.42 17.54
CA TYR A 498 32.02 18.24 18.67
C TYR A 498 32.19 19.58 19.36
N GLN A 499 31.81 19.64 20.63
CA GLN A 499 31.87 20.85 21.45
C GLN A 499 32.96 20.71 22.49
N THR A 500 33.84 21.70 22.54
CA THR A 500 34.88 21.79 23.56
C THR A 500 34.85 23.15 24.23
N THR A 501 35.31 23.20 25.47
CA THR A 501 35.46 24.45 26.23
C THR A 501 36.89 24.91 26.06
N GLU A 502 37.10 26.06 25.41
CA GLU A 502 38.45 26.63 25.23
C GLU A 502 38.63 27.91 26.05
N PHE A 503 39.81 28.06 26.65
CA PHE A 503 40.25 29.29 27.32
C PHE A 503 41.00 30.19 26.32
N GLU A 504 40.60 31.47 26.26
CA GLU A 504 41.29 32.50 25.49
C GLU A 504 41.92 33.50 26.48
N ILE A 505 43.24 33.73 26.41
CA ILE A 505 43.90 34.78 27.22
C ILE A 505 43.64 36.14 26.54
N PRO A 506 42.90 37.08 27.18
CA PRO A 506 42.36 38.27 26.51
C PRO A 506 43.38 39.28 25.96
N ILE A 507 44.66 39.14 26.28
CA ILE A 507 45.70 40.15 25.96
C ILE A 507 46.69 39.66 24.89
N LEU A 508 46.71 38.36 24.58
CA LEU A 508 47.72 37.78 23.66
C LEU A 508 47.14 37.01 22.47
N ASN A 509 45.83 36.81 22.38
CA ASN A 509 45.19 36.04 21.30
C ASN A 509 45.78 34.61 21.10
N ILE A 510 46.34 34.03 22.17
CA ILE A 510 46.90 32.66 22.15
C ILE A 510 45.82 31.68 22.61
N GLN A 511 45.42 30.77 21.72
CA GLN A 511 44.63 29.58 22.05
C GLN A 511 45.57 28.51 22.65
N LEU A 512 45.40 28.19 23.94
CA LEU A 512 46.32 27.28 24.65
C LEU A 512 46.08 25.79 24.39
N ALA A 513 44.98 25.41 23.73
CA ALA A 513 44.76 24.05 23.26
C ALA A 513 43.76 24.06 22.09
N ARG A 514 44.24 23.74 20.88
CA ARG A 514 43.37 23.46 19.73
C ARG A 514 43.04 21.98 19.79
N THR A 515 41.79 21.63 20.10
CA THR A 515 41.35 20.23 20.01
C THR A 515 40.95 19.96 18.57
N ASP A 516 41.70 19.11 17.87
CA ASP A 516 41.27 18.55 16.58
C ASP A 516 40.32 17.37 16.87
N PRO A 517 39.01 17.49 16.53
CA PRO A 517 38.04 16.42 16.80
C PRO A 517 38.46 15.07 16.21
N SER A 518 39.17 15.07 15.07
CA SER A 518 39.61 13.85 14.38
C SER A 518 40.62 13.02 15.18
N GLN A 519 41.29 13.63 16.18
CA GLN A 519 42.32 12.97 17.00
C GLN A 519 41.78 12.46 18.36
N VAL A 520 40.62 12.94 18.80
CA VAL A 520 39.97 12.59 20.08
C VAL A 520 38.67 11.81 19.92
N VAL A 521 38.03 11.89 18.75
CA VAL A 521 36.79 11.18 18.41
C VAL A 521 37.08 10.16 17.32
N ASN A 522 37.11 8.87 17.67
CA ASN A 522 37.23 7.82 16.66
C ASN A 522 35.83 7.33 16.25
N LEU A 523 35.43 7.62 15.00
CA LEU A 523 34.17 7.20 14.41
C LEU A 523 34.42 6.10 13.38
N THR A 524 33.98 4.88 13.69
CA THR A 524 34.09 3.76 12.76
C THR A 524 32.71 3.43 12.18
N PRO A 525 32.48 3.64 10.87
CA PRO A 525 31.22 3.25 10.23
C PRO A 525 31.13 1.73 10.08
N ILE A 526 29.98 1.17 10.40
CA ILE A 526 29.57 -0.20 10.11
C ILE A 526 28.47 -0.14 9.07
N LYS A 527 28.67 -0.76 7.90
CA LYS A 527 27.61 -0.88 6.89
C LYS A 527 26.52 -1.79 7.43
N LEU A 528 25.30 -1.28 7.55
CA LEU A 528 24.15 -2.04 8.01
C LEU A 528 23.48 -2.73 6.83
N PHE A 529 23.09 -1.96 5.82
CA PHE A 529 22.40 -2.47 4.63
C PHE A 529 22.85 -1.75 3.37
N SER A 530 23.10 -2.53 2.30
CA SER A 530 23.19 -2.00 0.95
C SER A 530 21.78 -1.90 0.41
N ASN A 531 21.27 -0.69 0.32
CA ASN A 531 19.87 -0.53 -0.02
C ASN A 531 19.62 -0.60 -1.52
N GLY A 532 20.67 -0.41 -2.34
CA GLY A 532 20.60 -0.60 -3.79
C GLY A 532 19.60 0.37 -4.44
N SER A 533 20.08 1.20 -5.35
CA SER A 533 19.14 2.04 -6.08
C SER A 533 18.43 1.20 -7.14
N ILE A 534 17.09 1.22 -7.15
CA ILE A 534 16.31 0.70 -8.29
C ILE A 534 16.60 1.54 -9.55
N ILE A 535 17.17 2.75 -9.40
CA ILE A 535 17.51 3.65 -10.50
C ILE A 535 18.90 4.27 -10.28
N SER A 536 19.79 4.14 -11.25
CA SER A 536 21.07 4.85 -11.27
C SER A 536 20.85 6.37 -11.21
N GLY A 537 21.20 6.99 -10.08
CA GLY A 537 21.41 8.44 -9.96
C GLY A 537 20.17 9.32 -10.01
N ASP A 538 20.37 10.59 -9.65
CA ASP A 538 19.40 11.68 -9.78
C ASP A 538 19.04 11.86 -11.26
N VAL A 539 17.98 11.19 -11.71
CA VAL A 539 17.46 11.36 -13.07
C VAL A 539 16.69 12.69 -13.10
N GLU A 540 17.29 13.71 -13.74
CA GLU A 540 16.67 15.04 -13.92
C GLU A 540 15.38 14.98 -14.76
N ASP A 541 15.24 13.97 -15.61
CA ASP A 541 14.06 13.73 -16.46
C ASP A 541 12.85 13.22 -15.65
N GLU A 542 11.82 14.07 -15.48
CA GLU A 542 10.57 13.75 -14.76
C GLU A 542 9.87 12.49 -15.28
N SER A 543 10.07 12.11 -16.55
CA SER A 543 9.44 10.93 -17.16
C SER A 543 10.03 9.61 -16.66
N LYS A 544 11.22 9.65 -16.05
CA LYS A 544 11.96 8.50 -15.51
C LYS A 544 12.03 8.49 -13.98
N GLN A 545 11.57 9.54 -13.32
CA GLN A 545 11.47 9.60 -11.87
C GLN A 545 10.40 8.63 -11.35
N LEU A 546 10.66 8.00 -10.20
CA LEU A 546 9.68 7.14 -9.53
C LEU A 546 8.76 7.97 -8.64
N PHE A 547 7.50 7.59 -8.60
CA PHE A 547 6.47 8.14 -7.74
C PHE A 547 5.83 7.01 -6.95
N THR A 548 5.65 7.20 -5.65
CA THR A 548 4.79 6.37 -4.82
C THR A 548 3.36 6.88 -4.93
N MET A 549 2.44 5.97 -5.23
CA MET A 549 1.01 6.24 -5.31
C MET A 549 0.27 5.13 -4.57
N LEU A 550 -0.37 5.46 -3.44
CA LEU A 550 -1.06 4.50 -2.56
C LEU A 550 -0.22 3.26 -2.16
N GLY A 551 1.09 3.44 -2.05
CA GLY A 551 2.04 2.37 -1.75
C GLY A 551 2.66 1.73 -3.01
N SER A 552 2.04 1.86 -4.18
CA SER A 552 2.56 1.34 -5.46
C SER A 552 3.63 2.27 -6.06
N LEU A 553 4.64 1.69 -6.72
CA LEU A 553 5.70 2.43 -7.41
C LEU A 553 5.38 2.60 -8.90
N ILE A 554 5.41 3.85 -9.38
CA ILE A 554 5.08 4.20 -10.76
C ILE A 554 6.21 5.04 -11.37
N VAL A 555 6.64 4.71 -12.58
CA VAL A 555 7.65 5.46 -13.32
C VAL A 555 6.98 6.61 -14.09
N GLY A 556 7.32 7.84 -13.74
CA GLY A 556 6.84 9.07 -14.37
C GLY A 556 5.57 9.63 -13.71
N LYS A 557 5.54 10.95 -13.53
CA LYS A 557 4.45 11.65 -12.85
C LYS A 557 3.11 11.50 -13.58
N ASP A 558 3.13 11.57 -14.91
CA ASP A 558 1.90 11.47 -15.71
C ASP A 558 1.29 10.07 -15.68
N LYS A 559 2.13 9.03 -15.63
CA LYS A 559 1.64 7.66 -15.40
C LYS A 559 1.06 7.50 -14.00
N ALA A 560 1.64 8.16 -13.00
CA ALA A 560 1.10 8.16 -11.64
C ALA A 560 -0.26 8.89 -11.56
N ARG A 561 -0.41 10.01 -12.29
CA ARG A 561 -1.69 10.71 -12.45
C ARG A 561 -2.73 9.86 -13.16
N GLN A 562 -2.36 9.23 -14.27
CA GLN A 562 -3.25 8.34 -15.01
C GLN A 562 -3.72 7.20 -14.11
N TYR A 563 -2.80 6.57 -13.38
CA TYR A 563 -3.16 5.50 -12.45
C TYR A 563 -4.11 6.02 -11.36
N LEU A 564 -3.84 7.18 -10.76
CA LEU A 564 -4.74 7.74 -9.73
C LEU A 564 -6.14 7.98 -10.28
N LYS A 565 -6.27 8.49 -11.51
CA LYS A 565 -7.58 8.63 -12.18
C LYS A 565 -8.28 7.27 -12.34
N GLU A 566 -7.58 6.26 -12.85
CA GLU A 566 -8.09 4.89 -12.97
C GLU A 566 -8.52 4.32 -11.60
N TYR A 567 -7.75 4.60 -10.54
CA TYR A 567 -8.07 4.19 -9.17
C TYR A 567 -9.33 4.89 -8.63
N ILE A 568 -9.52 6.20 -8.91
CA ILE A 568 -10.72 6.93 -8.51
C ILE A 568 -11.96 6.37 -9.22
N LEU A 569 -11.85 6.07 -10.52
CA LEU A 569 -12.97 5.52 -11.30
C LEU A 569 -13.42 4.15 -10.80
N THR A 570 -12.46 3.30 -10.39
CA THR A 570 -12.72 1.96 -9.84
C THR A 570 -13.17 2.02 -8.38
N ASN A 571 -12.79 3.06 -7.64
CA ASN A 571 -13.11 3.23 -6.22
C ASN A 571 -13.82 4.57 -5.92
N PRO A 572 -14.91 4.93 -6.61
CA PRO A 572 -15.51 6.27 -6.56
C PRO A 572 -15.91 6.69 -5.14
N THR A 573 -16.32 5.72 -4.32
CA THR A 573 -16.85 5.90 -2.96
C THR A 573 -15.81 6.42 -1.96
N LYS A 574 -14.52 6.33 -2.30
CA LYS A 574 -13.42 6.87 -1.50
C LYS A 574 -13.11 8.34 -1.79
N PHE A 575 -13.55 8.85 -2.94
CA PHE A 575 -13.16 10.17 -3.46
C PHE A 575 -14.34 11.10 -3.74
N VAL A 576 -15.54 10.55 -3.90
CA VAL A 576 -16.74 11.30 -4.27
C VAL A 576 -17.67 11.46 -3.08
N ALA A 577 -18.07 12.69 -2.80
CA ALA A 577 -19.01 13.03 -1.73
C ALA A 577 -20.48 12.79 -2.13
N THR A 578 -20.80 12.92 -3.41
CA THR A 578 -22.19 12.90 -3.93
C THR A 578 -22.33 11.91 -5.09
N ARG A 579 -23.25 10.96 -4.94
CA ARG A 579 -23.78 10.17 -6.07
C ARG A 579 -25.08 10.80 -6.52
N SER A 580 -25.49 10.63 -7.77
CA SER A 580 -26.81 11.10 -8.23
C SER A 580 -27.49 10.07 -9.11
N TYR A 581 -28.80 9.92 -8.96
CA TYR A 581 -29.62 9.29 -10.00
C TYR A 581 -29.76 10.28 -11.15
N TYR A 582 -29.60 9.77 -12.36
CA TYR A 582 -29.75 10.53 -13.60
C TYR A 582 -30.67 9.76 -14.53
N ILE A 583 -31.67 10.45 -15.09
CA ILE A 583 -32.51 9.90 -16.16
C ILE A 583 -32.94 11.02 -17.10
N THR A 584 -33.15 10.70 -18.38
CA THR A 584 -33.77 11.60 -19.35
C THR A 584 -35.15 11.07 -19.71
N VAL A 585 -36.19 11.87 -19.48
CA VAL A 585 -37.59 11.52 -19.76
C VAL A 585 -38.24 12.66 -20.55
N MET A 586 -38.82 12.34 -21.72
CA MET A 586 -39.46 13.33 -22.59
C MET A 586 -38.57 14.56 -22.89
N SER A 587 -37.28 14.33 -23.16
CA SER A 587 -36.24 15.35 -23.39
C SER A 587 -35.89 16.24 -22.19
N ASN A 588 -36.45 15.96 -21.00
CA ASN A 588 -36.06 16.63 -19.76
C ASN A 588 -35.08 15.76 -18.96
N GLN A 589 -34.06 16.39 -18.39
CA GLN A 589 -33.10 15.72 -17.51
C GLN A 589 -33.54 15.83 -16.06
N GLU A 590 -33.57 14.70 -15.37
CA GLU A 590 -33.90 14.61 -13.95
C GLU A 590 -32.69 14.10 -13.19
N ILE A 591 -32.32 14.85 -12.14
CA ILE A 591 -31.16 14.55 -11.32
C ILE A 591 -31.58 14.62 -9.86
N ARG A 592 -31.28 13.56 -9.10
CA ARG A 592 -31.47 13.54 -7.66
C ARG A 592 -30.19 13.10 -6.97
N GLU A 593 -29.65 13.95 -6.10
CA GLU A 593 -28.52 13.59 -5.26
C GLU A 593 -28.88 12.48 -4.28
N ILE A 594 -27.97 11.53 -4.13
CA ILE A 594 -28.04 10.39 -3.25
C ILE A 594 -27.00 10.63 -2.16
N VAL A 595 -27.47 10.88 -0.95
CA VAL A 595 -26.60 10.79 0.23
C VAL A 595 -26.36 9.31 0.49
N ALA A 596 -25.12 8.87 0.29
CA ALA A 596 -24.73 7.47 0.46
C ALA A 596 -24.66 7.12 1.95
N ASP A 597 -25.55 6.24 2.42
CA ASP A 597 -25.41 5.60 3.72
C ASP A 597 -24.47 4.39 3.58
N LYS A 598 -23.25 4.51 4.10
CA LYS A 598 -22.21 3.46 4.00
C LYS A 598 -22.60 2.18 4.77
N ASN A 599 -23.60 2.22 5.64
CA ASN A 599 -23.95 1.12 6.54
C ASN A 599 -25.18 0.32 6.10
N ASN A 600 -25.86 0.70 5.01
CA ASN A 600 -27.09 0.03 4.59
C ASN A 600 -27.12 -0.24 3.06
N PRO A 601 -26.77 -1.47 2.62
CA PRO A 601 -26.74 -1.82 1.19
C PRO A 601 -28.13 -1.80 0.51
N THR A 602 -29.24 -1.84 1.26
CA THR A 602 -30.60 -1.78 0.69
C THR A 602 -31.13 -0.36 0.51
N ASP A 603 -30.44 0.65 1.05
CA ASP A 603 -30.87 2.04 1.04
C ASP A 603 -30.86 2.62 -0.38
N ALA A 604 -29.84 2.28 -1.19
CA ALA A 604 -29.75 2.70 -2.59
C ALA A 604 -30.93 2.20 -3.43
N LEU A 605 -31.30 0.91 -3.33
CA LEU A 605 -32.40 0.37 -4.13
C LEU A 605 -33.75 0.99 -3.73
N LYS A 606 -33.97 1.26 -2.43
CA LYS A 606 -35.17 1.95 -1.94
C LYS A 606 -35.25 3.39 -2.43
N LYS A 607 -34.15 4.13 -2.37
CA LYS A 607 -34.06 5.51 -2.87
C LYS A 607 -34.26 5.59 -4.38
N LEU A 608 -33.77 4.60 -5.14
CA LEU A 608 -34.03 4.47 -6.56
C LEU A 608 -35.54 4.31 -6.84
N ARG A 609 -36.22 3.41 -6.13
CA ARG A 609 -37.67 3.22 -6.30
C ARG A 609 -38.47 4.48 -6.00
N LEU A 610 -38.09 5.22 -4.95
CA LEU A 610 -38.70 6.52 -4.66
C LEU A 610 -38.47 7.51 -5.79
N PHE A 611 -37.24 7.60 -6.31
CA PHE A 611 -36.94 8.46 -7.46
C PHE A 611 -37.75 8.08 -8.69
N VAL A 612 -37.79 6.79 -9.05
CA VAL A 612 -38.56 6.29 -10.19
C VAL A 612 -40.06 6.57 -10.04
N ASN A 613 -40.63 6.36 -8.85
CA ASN A 613 -42.03 6.66 -8.58
C ASN A 613 -42.35 8.17 -8.67
N ASP A 614 -41.42 9.02 -8.25
CA ASP A 614 -41.58 10.48 -8.39
C ASP A 614 -41.55 10.90 -9.87
N ILE A 615 -40.65 10.32 -10.68
CA ILE A 615 -40.61 10.54 -12.12
C ILE A 615 -41.90 10.02 -12.79
N PHE A 616 -42.36 8.83 -12.40
CA PHE A 616 -43.63 8.28 -12.89
C PHE A 616 -44.80 9.24 -12.62
N THR A 617 -44.90 9.72 -11.38
CA THR A 617 -45.95 10.65 -10.95
C THR A 617 -45.89 11.97 -11.72
N LYS A 618 -44.68 12.51 -11.92
CA LYS A 618 -44.46 13.78 -12.60
C LYS A 618 -44.82 13.72 -14.09
N TYR A 619 -44.44 12.66 -14.79
CA TYR A 619 -44.51 12.60 -16.27
C TYR A 619 -45.65 11.76 -16.83
N PHE A 620 -46.18 10.78 -16.09
CA PHE A 620 -47.10 9.78 -16.63
C PHE A 620 -48.45 9.70 -15.89
N ALA A 621 -48.48 9.92 -14.57
CA ALA A 621 -49.68 9.69 -13.77
C ALA A 621 -50.89 10.59 -14.12
N ASN A 622 -50.67 11.72 -14.80
CA ASN A 622 -51.74 12.64 -15.17
C ASN A 622 -52.46 12.26 -16.48
N ASN A 623 -51.92 11.33 -17.28
CA ASN A 623 -52.44 10.98 -18.61
C ASN A 623 -52.90 9.50 -18.66
N ILE A 624 -53.89 9.15 -17.84
CA ILE A 624 -54.38 7.76 -17.68
C ILE A 624 -55.70 7.56 -18.42
N ASN A 625 -55.78 6.51 -19.23
CA ASN A 625 -57.03 6.04 -19.84
C ASN A 625 -57.27 4.57 -19.51
N LYS A 626 -58.51 4.17 -19.19
CA LYS A 626 -58.85 2.76 -18.95
C LYS A 626 -59.25 2.08 -20.24
N MET A 627 -58.57 0.99 -20.60
CA MET A 627 -58.81 0.23 -21.83
C MET A 627 -58.68 -1.28 -21.60
N TYR A 628 -59.16 -2.09 -22.54
CA TYR A 628 -58.99 -3.55 -22.48
C TYR A 628 -57.61 -3.92 -23.00
N PHE A 629 -56.78 -4.53 -22.16
CA PHE A 629 -55.40 -4.88 -22.48
C PHE A 629 -55.29 -6.37 -22.82
N ASP A 630 -54.59 -6.70 -23.90
CA ASP A 630 -54.39 -8.09 -24.34
C ASP A 630 -53.34 -8.86 -23.53
N GLY A 631 -52.72 -8.23 -22.53
CA GLY A 631 -51.68 -8.84 -21.70
C GLY A 631 -50.28 -8.72 -22.27
N ILE A 632 -50.13 -8.33 -23.54
CA ILE A 632 -48.84 -8.28 -24.24
C ILE A 632 -48.44 -6.81 -24.44
N ASN A 633 -49.03 -6.11 -25.40
CA ASN A 633 -48.69 -4.72 -25.73
C ASN A 633 -49.79 -3.94 -26.46
N SER A 634 -51.03 -4.44 -26.53
CA SER A 634 -52.09 -3.72 -27.24
C SER A 634 -53.31 -3.48 -26.36
N PHE A 635 -53.88 -2.29 -26.55
CA PHE A 635 -55.02 -1.79 -25.81
C PHE A 635 -56.18 -1.53 -26.78
N PHE A 636 -57.39 -1.90 -26.35
CA PHE A 636 -58.59 -1.88 -27.18
C PHE A 636 -59.74 -1.18 -26.46
N SER A 637 -60.64 -0.59 -27.24
CA SER A 637 -61.87 0.04 -26.74
C SER A 637 -62.92 -0.97 -26.29
N ASN A 638 -62.83 -2.23 -26.74
CA ASN A 638 -63.77 -3.29 -26.41
C ASN A 638 -63.05 -4.61 -26.07
N PRO A 639 -63.66 -5.49 -25.26
CA PRO A 639 -63.02 -6.71 -24.80
C PRO A 639 -62.95 -7.81 -25.86
N ILE A 640 -63.75 -7.75 -26.94
CA ILE A 640 -63.77 -8.77 -27.99
C ILE A 640 -62.47 -8.66 -28.80
N ASP A 641 -62.16 -7.47 -29.29
CA ASP A 641 -60.93 -7.21 -30.05
C ASP A 641 -59.67 -7.51 -29.23
N ALA A 642 -59.68 -7.21 -27.93
CA ALA A 642 -58.59 -7.56 -27.03
C ALA A 642 -58.38 -9.08 -26.90
N ARG A 643 -59.46 -9.86 -26.82
CA ARG A 643 -59.40 -11.33 -26.76
C ARG A 643 -58.92 -11.93 -28.07
N ASP A 644 -59.38 -11.39 -29.20
CA ASP A 644 -58.97 -11.86 -30.51
C ASP A 644 -57.50 -11.53 -30.76
N SER A 645 -57.06 -10.30 -30.42
CA SER A 645 -55.64 -9.93 -30.41
C SER A 645 -54.79 -10.87 -29.57
N LEU A 646 -55.22 -11.15 -28.32
CA LEU A 646 -54.53 -12.07 -27.43
C LEU A 646 -54.35 -13.46 -28.06
N LYS A 647 -55.45 -14.06 -28.56
CA LYS A 647 -55.42 -15.39 -29.18
C LYS A 647 -54.52 -15.39 -30.41
N THR A 648 -54.69 -14.41 -31.30
CA THR A 648 -53.88 -14.27 -32.51
C THR A 648 -52.39 -14.15 -32.17
N LYS A 649 -52.01 -13.36 -31.17
CA LYS A 649 -50.61 -13.21 -30.75
C LYS A 649 -50.04 -14.49 -30.14
N ILE A 650 -50.81 -15.21 -29.33
CA ILE A 650 -50.40 -16.53 -28.81
C ILE A 650 -50.16 -17.51 -29.98
N THR A 651 -51.13 -17.62 -30.90
CA THR A 651 -51.06 -18.53 -32.06
C THR A 651 -49.88 -18.17 -32.98
N ASN A 652 -49.68 -16.89 -33.25
CA ASN A 652 -48.61 -16.40 -34.12
C ASN A 652 -47.26 -16.22 -33.41
N ASN A 653 -47.16 -16.62 -32.15
CA ASN A 653 -45.94 -16.53 -31.34
C ASN A 653 -45.36 -15.10 -31.21
N GLN A 654 -46.24 -14.10 -31.08
CA GLN A 654 -45.89 -12.69 -30.98
C GLN A 654 -45.75 -12.27 -29.51
N PHE A 655 -44.59 -12.55 -28.91
CA PHE A 655 -44.25 -12.16 -27.55
C PHE A 655 -43.22 -11.03 -27.51
N ILE A 656 -43.22 -10.24 -26.44
CA ILE A 656 -42.16 -9.26 -26.18
C ILE A 656 -41.02 -10.01 -25.49
N ILE A 657 -39.94 -10.15 -26.22
CA ILE A 657 -38.71 -10.75 -25.72
C ILE A 657 -37.81 -9.60 -25.24
N LYS A 658 -37.33 -9.72 -24.01
CA LYS A 658 -36.29 -8.84 -23.46
C LYS A 658 -35.10 -9.67 -23.03
N TYR A 659 -33.95 -9.02 -23.01
CA TYR A 659 -32.73 -9.54 -22.43
C TYR A 659 -32.41 -8.71 -21.21
N LYS A 660 -32.09 -9.34 -20.09
CA LYS A 660 -31.79 -8.64 -18.84
C LYS A 660 -30.49 -9.09 -18.22
N PHE A 661 -29.82 -8.16 -17.55
CA PHE A 661 -28.76 -8.46 -16.59
C PHE A 661 -28.93 -7.57 -15.36
N THR A 662 -28.39 -8.02 -14.24
CA THR A 662 -28.40 -7.26 -12.98
C THR A 662 -26.98 -6.76 -12.71
N ASP A 663 -26.84 -5.46 -12.45
CA ASP A 663 -25.55 -4.87 -12.13
C ASP A 663 -25.11 -5.13 -10.67
N LEU A 664 -23.92 -4.68 -10.27
CA LEU A 664 -23.38 -4.89 -8.91
C LEU A 664 -24.13 -4.10 -7.83
N GLU A 665 -24.92 -3.10 -8.21
CA GLU A 665 -25.76 -2.33 -7.29
C GLU A 665 -27.17 -2.97 -7.17
N GLY A 666 -27.41 -4.09 -7.86
CA GLY A 666 -28.66 -4.85 -7.83
C GLY A 666 -29.74 -4.33 -8.76
N ILE A 667 -29.42 -3.41 -9.69
CA ILE A 667 -30.37 -2.85 -10.64
C ILE A 667 -30.48 -3.79 -11.84
N THR A 668 -31.70 -4.25 -12.14
CA THR A 668 -31.99 -5.05 -13.32
C THR A 668 -32.27 -4.14 -14.50
N LYS A 669 -31.51 -4.34 -15.59
CA LYS A 669 -31.63 -3.57 -16.83
C LYS A 669 -32.19 -4.44 -17.94
N TYR A 670 -33.19 -3.93 -18.66
CA TYR A 670 -33.86 -4.63 -19.77
C TYR A 670 -33.46 -4.04 -21.13
N TYR A 671 -33.21 -4.93 -22.10
CA TYR A 671 -32.80 -4.60 -23.46
C TYR A 671 -33.68 -5.33 -24.48
N ASP A 672 -33.96 -4.68 -25.62
CA ASP A 672 -34.76 -5.25 -26.71
C ASP A 672 -34.00 -6.32 -27.51
N ASN A 673 -32.67 -6.27 -27.51
CA ASN A 673 -31.85 -7.21 -28.26
C ASN A 673 -30.55 -7.54 -27.53
N GLU A 674 -30.10 -8.76 -27.75
CA GLU A 674 -28.91 -9.35 -27.14
C GLU A 674 -27.63 -8.59 -27.48
N ALA A 675 -27.49 -8.11 -28.72
CA ALA A 675 -26.30 -7.40 -29.16
C ALA A 675 -26.10 -6.08 -28.38
N THR A 676 -27.18 -5.36 -28.10
CA THR A 676 -27.15 -4.11 -27.31
C THR A 676 -26.83 -4.40 -25.85
N LEU A 677 -27.45 -5.45 -25.28
CA LEU A 677 -27.12 -5.90 -23.92
C LEU A 677 -25.65 -6.24 -23.81
N LEU A 678 -25.12 -7.08 -24.69
CA LEU A 678 -23.73 -7.54 -24.63
C LEU A 678 -22.76 -6.37 -24.76
N LYS A 679 -23.06 -5.39 -25.63
CA LYS A 679 -22.26 -4.18 -25.75
C LYS A 679 -22.20 -3.40 -24.43
N GLU A 680 -23.34 -3.13 -23.80
CA GLU A 680 -23.37 -2.39 -22.54
C GLU A 680 -22.81 -3.19 -21.35
N GLN A 681 -23.10 -4.49 -21.28
CA GLN A 681 -22.56 -5.38 -20.26
C GLN A 681 -21.03 -5.48 -20.38
N ASN A 682 -20.47 -5.60 -21.58
CA ASN A 682 -19.02 -5.60 -21.78
C ASN A 682 -18.41 -4.30 -21.25
N HIS A 683 -18.97 -3.13 -21.60
CA HIS A 683 -18.49 -1.85 -21.09
C HIS A 683 -18.55 -1.78 -19.56
N TYR A 684 -19.66 -2.24 -18.98
CA TYR A 684 -19.84 -2.29 -17.55
C TYR A 684 -18.79 -3.18 -16.86
N LEU A 685 -18.56 -4.39 -17.38
CA LEU A 685 -17.59 -5.34 -16.83
C LEU A 685 -16.15 -4.81 -16.91
N GLU A 686 -15.80 -4.18 -18.02
CA GLU A 686 -14.49 -3.54 -18.22
C GLU A 686 -14.21 -2.46 -17.17
N ASN A 687 -15.21 -1.65 -16.84
CA ASN A 687 -15.05 -0.50 -15.95
C ASN A 687 -15.10 -0.88 -14.46
N ASN A 688 -15.70 -2.03 -14.11
CA ASN A 688 -16.06 -2.33 -12.72
C ASN A 688 -15.54 -3.65 -12.17
N VAL A 689 -15.29 -4.64 -13.02
CA VAL A 689 -15.08 -6.03 -12.58
C VAL A 689 -13.72 -6.56 -13.04
N LEU A 690 -13.24 -6.10 -14.19
CA LEU A 690 -12.06 -6.66 -14.82
C LEU A 690 -10.76 -6.24 -14.09
N ILE A 691 -10.09 -7.21 -13.46
CA ILE A 691 -8.79 -7.00 -12.80
C ILE A 691 -7.65 -7.40 -13.75
N ARG A 692 -6.58 -6.60 -13.81
CA ARG A 692 -5.43 -6.81 -14.71
C ARG A 692 -4.10 -6.92 -13.93
N LYS A 693 -3.23 -7.86 -14.34
CA LYS A 693 -1.82 -7.98 -13.91
C LYS A 693 -0.88 -7.98 -15.12
N THR A 694 0.34 -7.50 -14.96
CA THR A 694 1.44 -7.75 -15.92
C THR A 694 2.26 -8.89 -15.35
N ILE A 695 2.51 -9.96 -16.11
CA ILE A 695 3.11 -11.20 -15.59
C ILE A 695 4.26 -11.66 -16.48
N LEU A 696 5.12 -12.54 -15.95
CA LEU A 696 6.12 -13.24 -16.74
C LEU A 696 5.40 -14.34 -17.52
N GLN A 697 5.80 -14.51 -18.77
CA GLN A 697 5.16 -15.46 -19.67
C GLN A 697 5.31 -16.91 -19.21
N SER A 698 6.44 -17.22 -18.57
CA SER A 698 6.73 -18.51 -17.96
C SER A 698 5.80 -18.85 -16.79
N ASP A 699 5.18 -17.85 -16.15
CA ASP A 699 4.35 -18.09 -14.97
C ASP A 699 3.00 -18.73 -15.36
N LEU A 700 2.51 -18.44 -16.57
CA LEU A 700 1.30 -19.07 -17.14
C LEU A 700 1.46 -20.55 -17.45
N ILE A 701 2.71 -21.02 -17.63
CA ILE A 701 2.99 -22.46 -17.80
C ILE A 701 2.81 -23.18 -16.47
N LYS A 702 3.13 -22.51 -15.36
CA LYS A 702 3.06 -23.09 -14.00
C LYS A 702 1.63 -23.06 -13.46
N THR A 703 0.86 -22.01 -13.73
CA THR A 703 -0.53 -21.92 -13.27
C THR A 703 -1.35 -20.96 -14.11
N ILE A 704 -2.63 -21.30 -14.28
CA ILE A 704 -3.63 -20.42 -14.89
C ILE A 704 -4.44 -19.65 -13.83
N ARG A 705 -4.18 -19.84 -12.54
CA ARG A 705 -4.91 -19.17 -11.45
C ARG A 705 -4.40 -17.75 -11.26
N PHE A 706 -5.27 -16.75 -11.43
CA PHE A 706 -4.87 -15.34 -11.52
C PHE A 706 -4.25 -14.80 -10.23
N ASP A 707 -4.75 -15.24 -9.08
CA ASP A 707 -4.24 -14.92 -7.75
C ASP A 707 -2.79 -15.41 -7.55
N LYS A 708 -2.47 -16.59 -8.07
CA LYS A 708 -1.13 -17.20 -7.99
C LYS A 708 -0.09 -16.57 -8.92
N LEU A 709 -0.51 -15.75 -9.89
CA LEU A 709 0.40 -15.07 -10.80
C LEU A 709 0.99 -13.81 -10.16
N LYS A 710 2.32 -13.69 -10.23
CA LYS A 710 3.07 -12.55 -9.69
C LYS A 710 3.06 -11.39 -10.69
N HIS A 711 2.84 -10.17 -10.20
CA HIS A 711 2.92 -8.97 -11.02
C HIS A 711 4.40 -8.61 -11.29
N GLN A 712 4.72 -8.22 -12.53
CA GLN A 712 6.07 -8.08 -13.06
C GLN A 712 6.23 -6.73 -13.76
N ILE A 713 7.42 -6.12 -13.66
CA ILE A 713 7.72 -4.79 -14.20
C ILE A 713 8.79 -4.91 -15.30
N GLY A 714 8.51 -4.36 -16.49
CA GLY A 714 9.46 -4.23 -17.60
C GLY A 714 8.89 -4.63 -18.97
N ALA A 715 9.75 -4.94 -19.94
CA ALA A 715 9.37 -5.09 -21.34
C ALA A 715 8.43 -6.28 -21.63
N GLN A 716 7.47 -6.05 -22.53
CA GLN A 716 6.52 -7.05 -22.97
C GLN A 716 7.13 -8.03 -23.98
N SER A 717 6.68 -9.28 -23.98
CA SER A 717 7.02 -10.30 -24.98
C SER A 717 5.74 -11.00 -25.46
N LYS A 718 5.78 -11.75 -26.58
CA LYS A 718 4.61 -12.44 -27.18
C LYS A 718 4.45 -13.87 -26.67
N VAL A 719 3.23 -14.32 -26.36
CA VAL A 719 2.84 -15.71 -26.00
C VAL A 719 1.71 -16.15 -26.94
N TYR A 720 1.61 -17.45 -27.18
CA TYR A 720 0.55 -18.06 -27.98
C TYR A 720 -0.39 -18.85 -27.06
N SER A 721 -1.71 -18.74 -27.24
CA SER A 721 -2.70 -19.53 -26.49
C SER A 721 -3.45 -20.52 -27.39
N VAL A 722 -3.89 -21.62 -26.79
CA VAL A 722 -4.72 -22.66 -27.42
C VAL A 722 -5.86 -23.01 -26.45
N LEU A 723 -7.10 -22.88 -26.92
CA LEU A 723 -8.27 -23.41 -26.22
C LEU A 723 -8.49 -24.87 -26.63
N PHE A 724 -8.31 -25.81 -25.71
CA PHE A 724 -8.44 -27.25 -25.96
C PHE A 724 -9.26 -27.92 -24.87
N ASN A 725 -10.35 -28.63 -25.23
CA ASN A 725 -11.33 -29.23 -24.31
C ASN A 725 -11.87 -28.25 -23.24
N GLY A 726 -12.17 -27.01 -23.63
CA GLY A 726 -12.71 -25.98 -22.73
C GLY A 726 -11.69 -25.39 -21.74
N GLN A 727 -10.41 -25.75 -21.86
CA GLN A 727 -9.32 -25.17 -21.06
C GLN A 727 -8.35 -24.42 -21.96
N GLU A 728 -8.05 -23.16 -21.63
CA GLU A 728 -7.05 -22.36 -22.32
C GLU A 728 -5.65 -22.69 -21.79
N ARG A 729 -4.70 -22.94 -22.70
CA ARG A 729 -3.30 -23.26 -22.41
C ARG A 729 -2.36 -22.35 -23.18
N TYR A 730 -1.20 -22.05 -22.59
CA TYR A 730 -0.27 -21.03 -23.06
C TYR A 730 1.11 -21.60 -23.43
N PHE A 731 1.71 -21.07 -24.50
CA PHE A 731 2.95 -21.56 -25.12
C PHE A 731 3.89 -20.42 -25.50
N LEU A 732 5.21 -20.67 -25.35
CA LEU A 732 6.25 -19.68 -25.67
C LEU A 732 6.42 -19.50 -27.17
N THR A 733 6.21 -20.55 -27.97
CA THR A 733 6.31 -20.50 -29.42
C THR A 733 5.07 -21.07 -30.11
N VAL A 734 4.84 -20.68 -31.36
CA VAL A 734 3.80 -21.28 -32.22
C VAL A 734 4.04 -22.79 -32.40
N GLY A 735 5.30 -23.22 -32.43
CA GLY A 735 5.67 -24.63 -32.58
C GLY A 735 5.17 -25.47 -31.42
N ASP A 736 5.37 -25.00 -30.19
CA ASP A 736 4.92 -25.71 -28.98
C ASP A 736 3.40 -25.80 -28.89
N ALA A 737 2.70 -24.72 -29.23
CA ALA A 737 1.24 -24.71 -29.31
C ALA A 737 0.71 -25.73 -30.33
N LYS A 738 1.32 -25.79 -31.52
CA LYS A 738 0.97 -26.74 -32.58
C LYS A 738 1.23 -28.18 -32.16
N ASN A 739 2.40 -28.45 -31.57
CA ASN A 739 2.77 -29.77 -31.07
C ASN A 739 1.82 -30.23 -29.97
N TYR A 740 1.43 -29.34 -29.06
CA TYR A 740 0.47 -29.65 -28.01
C TYR A 740 -0.89 -30.04 -28.57
N VAL A 741 -1.45 -29.27 -29.51
CA VAL A 741 -2.72 -29.63 -30.18
C VAL A 741 -2.56 -30.99 -30.86
N TYR A 742 -1.51 -31.17 -31.67
CA TYR A 742 -1.26 -32.39 -32.42
C TYR A 742 -1.16 -33.64 -31.53
N SER A 743 -0.45 -33.55 -30.40
CA SER A 743 -0.25 -34.66 -29.47
C SER A 743 -1.45 -34.95 -28.56
N ASN A 744 -2.40 -34.02 -28.43
CA ASN A 744 -3.52 -34.15 -27.47
C ASN A 744 -4.90 -34.19 -28.15
N SER A 745 -4.97 -33.98 -29.46
CA SER A 745 -6.18 -34.15 -30.27
C SER A 745 -6.23 -35.55 -30.89
N ASP A 746 -7.39 -36.21 -30.86
CA ASP A 746 -7.68 -37.42 -31.66
C ASP A 746 -7.85 -37.07 -33.15
N ILE A 747 -6.85 -36.39 -33.73
CA ILE A 747 -6.81 -36.16 -35.17
C ILE A 747 -6.11 -37.36 -35.81
N VAL A 748 -6.91 -38.34 -36.21
CA VAL A 748 -6.47 -39.35 -37.17
C VAL A 748 -6.27 -38.63 -38.50
N LEU A 749 -5.01 -38.56 -38.97
CA LEU A 749 -4.66 -38.00 -40.27
C LEU A 749 -5.33 -38.84 -41.38
N LYS A 750 -6.55 -38.48 -41.79
CA LYS A 750 -7.16 -39.00 -43.03
C LYS A 750 -6.49 -38.31 -44.22
N THR A 751 -5.31 -38.79 -44.60
CA THR A 751 -4.70 -38.41 -45.87
C THR A 751 -5.44 -39.08 -47.03
N ASN A 752 -6.40 -38.39 -47.62
CA ASN A 752 -6.90 -38.69 -48.97
C ASN A 752 -5.87 -38.26 -50.05
N LYS A 753 -4.58 -38.51 -49.81
CA LYS A 753 -3.52 -38.35 -50.81
C LYS A 753 -2.92 -39.73 -51.04
N VAL A 754 -3.17 -40.28 -52.22
CA VAL A 754 -2.39 -41.39 -52.75
C VAL A 754 -0.96 -40.87 -52.92
N ILE A 755 -0.05 -41.33 -52.07
CA ILE A 755 1.38 -41.06 -52.20
C ILE A 755 1.95 -42.23 -53.00
N ASN A 756 2.30 -41.98 -54.26
CA ASN A 756 3.07 -42.94 -55.05
C ASN A 756 4.54 -42.82 -54.66
N TYR A 757 5.11 -43.89 -54.13
CA TYR A 757 6.54 -43.98 -53.83
C TYR A 757 7.26 -44.47 -55.07
N TYR A 758 8.24 -43.70 -55.55
CA TYR A 758 9.12 -44.11 -56.64
C TYR A 758 10.49 -44.49 -56.09
N VAL A 759 11.06 -45.58 -56.59
CA VAL A 759 12.42 -46.01 -56.28
C VAL A 759 13.34 -45.57 -57.41
N PHE A 760 14.48 -44.94 -57.08
CA PHE A 760 15.44 -44.47 -58.07
C PHE A 760 16.77 -45.22 -57.93
N PHE A 761 17.33 -45.66 -59.05
CA PHE A 761 18.68 -46.24 -59.12
C PHE A 761 19.47 -45.59 -60.26
N GLY A 762 20.41 -44.72 -59.89
CA GLY A 762 21.07 -43.83 -60.84
C GLY A 762 20.06 -42.86 -61.48
N THR A 763 19.96 -42.87 -62.81
CA THR A 763 19.00 -42.05 -63.58
C THR A 763 17.67 -42.76 -63.87
N LEU A 764 17.50 -44.01 -63.43
CA LEU A 764 16.29 -44.80 -63.69
C LEU A 764 15.29 -44.70 -62.54
N GLN A 765 14.00 -44.63 -62.86
CA GLN A 765 12.88 -44.51 -61.93
C GLN A 765 11.94 -45.72 -62.03
N PHE A 766 11.56 -46.29 -60.89
CA PHE A 766 10.66 -47.43 -60.77
C PHE A 766 9.44 -47.05 -59.93
N ASN A 767 8.27 -47.58 -60.31
CA ASN A 767 6.98 -47.24 -59.69
C ASN A 767 6.73 -47.95 -58.36
N SER A 768 7.55 -48.96 -58.06
CA SER A 768 7.52 -49.70 -56.81
C SER A 768 8.86 -50.38 -56.56
N GLU A 769 9.11 -50.77 -55.32
CA GLU A 769 10.29 -51.56 -54.94
C GLU A 769 10.28 -52.94 -55.63
N SER A 770 9.10 -53.55 -55.82
CA SER A 770 8.96 -54.81 -56.54
C SER A 770 9.34 -54.69 -58.02
N ASP A 771 9.02 -53.57 -58.68
CA ASP A 771 9.42 -53.33 -60.07
C ASP A 771 10.94 -53.12 -60.18
N PHE A 772 11.53 -52.44 -59.21
CA PHE A 772 12.98 -52.29 -59.13
C PHE A 772 13.67 -53.66 -58.96
N TYR A 773 13.22 -54.49 -58.01
CA TYR A 773 13.81 -55.82 -57.81
C TYR A 773 13.63 -56.72 -59.02
N LYS A 774 12.49 -56.64 -59.71
CA LYS A 774 12.29 -57.35 -60.98
C LYS A 774 13.23 -56.86 -62.08
N TRP A 775 13.48 -55.55 -62.18
CA TRP A 775 14.46 -55.03 -63.12
C TRP A 775 15.89 -55.46 -62.78
N VAL A 776 16.30 -55.42 -61.50
CA VAL A 776 17.61 -55.89 -61.06
C VAL A 776 17.78 -57.36 -61.43
N LYS A 777 16.78 -58.19 -61.11
CA LYS A 777 16.70 -59.60 -61.48
C LYS A 777 16.91 -59.82 -62.98
N ASP A 778 16.16 -59.12 -63.81
CA ASP A 778 16.18 -59.30 -65.26
C ASP A 778 17.46 -58.76 -65.92
N ASN A 779 18.19 -57.85 -65.25
CA ASN A 779 19.38 -57.18 -65.79
C ASN A 779 20.68 -57.50 -65.07
N THR A 780 20.67 -58.43 -64.11
CA THR A 780 21.89 -58.96 -63.46
C THR A 780 22.10 -60.43 -63.80
N LEU A 781 23.34 -60.77 -64.14
CA LEU A 781 23.78 -62.12 -64.46
C LEU A 781 24.50 -62.70 -63.24
N ILE A 782 24.06 -63.86 -62.76
CA ILE A 782 24.79 -64.56 -61.70
C ILE A 782 25.94 -65.31 -62.35
N VAL A 783 27.18 -65.02 -61.93
CA VAL A 783 28.40 -65.68 -62.40
C VAL A 783 29.01 -66.59 -61.33
N ASN A 784 29.65 -67.67 -61.72
CA ASN A 784 30.41 -68.52 -60.79
C ASN A 784 31.73 -67.84 -60.37
N GLY A 785 32.45 -68.43 -59.42
CA GLY A 785 33.75 -67.92 -58.96
C GLY A 785 34.86 -67.88 -60.04
N LYS A 786 34.58 -68.31 -61.27
CA LYS A 786 35.46 -68.20 -62.45
C LYS A 786 34.96 -67.16 -63.47
N GLY A 787 33.84 -66.47 -63.21
CA GLY A 787 33.27 -65.43 -64.07
C GLY A 787 32.31 -65.92 -65.16
N GLU A 788 31.89 -67.19 -65.14
CA GLU A 788 30.97 -67.75 -66.14
C GLU A 788 29.51 -67.61 -65.67
N VAL A 789 28.62 -67.16 -66.57
CA VAL A 789 27.20 -66.90 -66.27
C VAL A 789 26.43 -68.21 -66.03
N ILE A 790 25.83 -68.37 -64.86
CA ILE A 790 25.13 -69.59 -64.41
C ILE A 790 23.61 -69.47 -64.48
N GLN A 791 23.04 -68.26 -64.33
CA GLN A 791 21.60 -67.98 -64.53
C GLN A 791 21.33 -66.46 -64.54
N ASN A 792 20.28 -66.00 -65.22
CA ASN A 792 19.76 -64.64 -65.04
C ASN A 792 19.10 -64.56 -63.65
N GLY A 793 19.36 -63.49 -62.89
CA GLY A 793 19.11 -63.39 -61.44
C GLY A 793 17.68 -63.69 -61.00
N ASN A 794 17.46 -63.85 -59.67
CA ASN A 794 16.15 -64.11 -59.05
C ASN A 794 15.64 -62.92 -58.24
#